data_AF-A0A820ASI5-F1
#
_entry.id   AF-A0A820ASI5-F1
#
_cell.length_a   1.000
_cell.length_b   1.000
_cell.length_c   1.000
_cell.angle_alpha   90.00
_cell.angle_beta   90.00
_cell.angle_gamma   90.00
#
_symmetry.space_group_name_H-M   'P 1'
#
loop_
_entity.id
_entity.type
_entity.pdbx_description
1 polymer ?
#
loop_
_entity_poly.entity_id
_entity_poly.type
_entity_poly.pdbx_seq_one_letter_code
_entity_poly.pdbx_strand_id
1 'polypeptide(L)'
;MGRTTIVIAHRLSTIRNADLIIGLEHGRVVECGTHEELMTHRGLYFELVMAQTQKEAEQKCGDEEDDVVEREFVRRSSSIVANAKVLQKASIPVDDLFENLDQDDEALANALWNNDSLLRIPFAFKILKFNAPEWPWILLGTIGSIVFGAVQPAFALFFAKIYGLFADPDLEQQKHLTSVYAVLIFVIGFVGGIAQLASSIGFGKSGEELSMRMRKLTFSAMIRQEIGYFDYEINSVGALVTRLSSDAAALKGMTGVRIGIILQAISAMVTALVIAFSTGWKLSLVVLCFFPLVLFSGKLQGQKQGKAGKEKGKGTFSEQGGQHATQAIEHIRTVVALHQEKHFIDLYEDAFNQDFKKQMCKLHLIALGAAIANSTMYFLHCATFSFGSKLVSDGDMNFDDVFKIFVVITFAMITIGRSMAMIPGYAKAKQAALRIMKLNQRQSKINPHDDSGIILKEMEGNIEFHNVDFRYPTRPTLRILRSFSLKCLSSGTTALVGPSGSGKSTTIALLQRFYDPLKGKVLLDGHDIKALNIQWLRSIMGLVQQEPVLFNLSIRDNIVYGDNSREITQSDIETAARKANIHELIISLPQGYETSCGAKGGQLSGGQKQRIAIARALVRSPKILLLDEATSALDNKSEKVVQAALDKARSGRTSMSIAHRLSTIQNSEKIAVVDRGKLKEEGTHDELLQLNGIYANLMLAQKRTSKHLKLVH
;
A
#
# COMPACT_ATOMS: atom_id res chain seq x y z
N MET A 1 -50.80 3.97 -14.43
CA MET A 1 -50.90 2.79 -13.53
C MET A 1 -51.30 1.61 -14.40
N GLY A 2 -50.64 0.46 -14.29
CA GLY A 2 -50.90 -0.69 -15.19
C GLY A 2 -49.72 -1.64 -15.43
N ARG A 3 -48.80 -1.78 -14.47
CA ARG A 3 -47.69 -2.75 -14.54
C ARG A 3 -47.71 -3.62 -13.29
N THR A 4 -47.58 -4.92 -13.46
CA THR A 4 -47.34 -5.85 -12.34
C THR A 4 -46.04 -5.47 -11.66
N THR A 5 -46.09 -5.15 -10.37
CA THR A 5 -44.94 -4.66 -9.61
C THR A 5 -44.70 -5.59 -8.42
N ILE A 6 -43.51 -6.15 -8.33
CA ILE A 6 -43.07 -6.95 -7.18
C ILE A 6 -42.09 -6.07 -6.39
N VAL A 7 -42.42 -5.80 -5.13
CA VAL A 7 -41.59 -4.97 -4.24
C VAL A 7 -41.11 -5.84 -3.09
N ILE A 8 -39.79 -5.95 -2.94
CA ILE A 8 -39.18 -6.47 -1.72
C ILE A 8 -38.83 -5.27 -0.86
N ALA A 9 -39.65 -5.00 0.15
CA ALA A 9 -39.46 -3.88 1.04
C ALA A 9 -38.93 -4.35 2.39
N HIS A 10 -37.82 -3.77 2.83
CA HIS A 10 -37.45 -3.79 4.24
C HIS A 10 -38.27 -2.80 5.06
N ARG A 11 -38.99 -1.86 4.43
CA ARG A 11 -39.90 -0.89 5.04
C ARG A 11 -41.37 -1.22 4.74
N LEU A 12 -42.03 -1.85 5.69
CA LEU A 12 -43.40 -2.37 5.55
C LEU A 12 -44.44 -1.26 5.34
N SER A 13 -44.16 -0.03 5.75
CA SER A 13 -44.98 1.16 5.45
C SER A 13 -45.14 1.41 3.95
N THR A 14 -44.13 1.07 3.15
CA THR A 14 -44.14 1.28 1.68
C THR A 14 -44.98 0.24 0.93
N ILE A 15 -45.31 -0.89 1.55
CA ILE A 15 -46.10 -1.97 0.95
C ILE A 15 -47.50 -2.11 1.56
N ARG A 16 -47.91 -1.17 2.42
CA ARG A 16 -49.25 -1.17 3.04
C ARG A 16 -50.38 -1.14 2.02
N ASN A 17 -50.16 -0.43 0.91
CA ASN A 17 -51.13 -0.27 -0.17
C ASN A 17 -50.90 -1.29 -1.31
N ALA A 18 -50.12 -2.35 -1.08
CA ALA A 18 -49.91 -3.38 -2.09
C ALA A 18 -51.18 -4.24 -2.22
N ASP A 19 -51.53 -4.61 -3.45
CA ASP A 19 -52.69 -5.45 -3.74
C ASP A 19 -52.57 -6.87 -3.13
N LEU A 20 -51.34 -7.36 -2.98
CA LEU A 20 -51.03 -8.67 -2.37
C LEU A 20 -49.69 -8.60 -1.64
N ILE A 21 -49.67 -9.06 -0.38
CA ILE A 21 -48.48 -9.17 0.45
C ILE A 21 -48.21 -10.66 0.70
N ILE A 22 -46.93 -11.05 0.65
CA ILE A 22 -46.49 -12.44 0.81
C ILE A 22 -45.41 -12.50 1.90
N GLY A 23 -45.66 -13.26 2.97
CA GLY A 23 -44.72 -13.52 4.05
C GLY A 23 -43.88 -14.77 3.78
N LEU A 24 -42.57 -14.66 3.85
CA LEU A 24 -41.62 -15.74 3.60
C LEU A 24 -40.84 -16.08 4.88
N GLU A 25 -40.79 -17.37 5.22
CA GLU A 25 -39.97 -17.90 6.32
C GLU A 25 -39.20 -19.12 5.84
N HIS A 26 -37.88 -19.17 6.10
CA HIS A 26 -37.00 -20.26 5.69
C HIS A 26 -37.11 -20.65 4.18
N GLY A 27 -37.37 -19.68 3.32
CA GLY A 27 -37.49 -19.89 1.86
C GLY A 27 -38.83 -20.47 1.41
N ARG A 28 -39.85 -20.52 2.28
CA ARG A 28 -41.21 -20.95 1.95
C ARG A 28 -42.21 -19.81 2.20
N VAL A 29 -43.26 -19.76 1.40
CA VAL A 29 -44.39 -18.85 1.64
C VAL A 29 -45.18 -19.39 2.83
N VAL A 30 -45.32 -18.58 3.88
CA VAL A 30 -46.04 -18.95 5.12
C VAL A 30 -47.44 -18.34 5.13
N GLU A 31 -47.60 -17.15 4.55
CA GLU A 31 -48.87 -16.43 4.53
C GLU A 31 -48.94 -15.50 3.31
N CYS A 32 -50.16 -15.24 2.84
CA CYS A 32 -50.44 -14.32 1.74
C CYS A 32 -51.80 -13.66 1.95
N GLY A 33 -51.92 -12.38 1.64
CA GLY A 33 -53.19 -11.64 1.75
C GLY A 33 -53.01 -10.13 1.61
N THR A 34 -54.10 -9.40 1.76
CA THR A 34 -54.05 -7.93 1.87
C THR A 34 -53.51 -7.50 3.25
N HIS A 35 -53.15 -6.23 3.40
CA HIS A 35 -52.71 -5.70 4.70
C HIS A 35 -53.75 -5.96 5.79
N GLU A 36 -55.04 -5.77 5.51
CA GLU A 36 -56.11 -5.96 6.49
C GLU A 36 -56.28 -7.43 6.89
N GLU A 37 -56.22 -8.35 5.91
CA GLU A 37 -56.31 -9.79 6.15
C GLU A 37 -55.13 -10.29 6.99
N LEU A 38 -53.89 -9.93 6.61
CA LEU A 38 -52.70 -10.38 7.32
C LEU A 38 -52.58 -9.76 8.73
N MET A 39 -53.06 -8.52 8.91
CA MET A 39 -53.13 -7.90 10.23
C MET A 39 -54.18 -8.58 11.13
N THR A 40 -55.23 -9.16 10.54
CA THR A 40 -56.26 -9.92 11.26
C THR A 40 -55.76 -11.32 11.61
N HIS A 41 -55.01 -11.97 10.72
CA HIS A 41 -54.45 -13.30 10.91
C HIS A 41 -53.36 -13.38 12.01
N ARG A 42 -52.77 -12.25 12.41
CA ARG A 42 -51.73 -12.15 13.44
C ARG A 42 -50.54 -13.13 13.23
N GLY A 43 -50.18 -13.34 11.96
CA GLY A 43 -49.02 -14.15 11.58
C GLY A 43 -47.73 -13.34 11.50
N LEU A 44 -46.79 -13.81 10.68
CA LEU A 44 -45.43 -13.28 10.56
C LEU A 44 -45.40 -11.80 10.15
N TYR A 45 -46.26 -11.38 9.23
CA TYR A 45 -46.34 -10.03 8.68
C TYR A 45 -46.90 -9.07 9.73
N PHE A 46 -47.89 -9.50 10.52
CA PHE A 46 -48.37 -8.71 11.66
C PHE A 46 -47.25 -8.48 12.67
N GLU A 47 -46.48 -9.51 13.02
CA GLU A 47 -45.33 -9.39 13.91
C GLU A 47 -44.27 -8.42 13.35
N LEU A 48 -43.94 -8.54 12.06
CA LEU A 48 -42.98 -7.67 11.38
C LEU A 48 -43.47 -6.21 11.28
N VAL A 49 -44.76 -5.99 10.95
CA VAL A 49 -45.36 -4.65 10.86
C VAL A 49 -45.39 -4.01 12.24
N MET A 50 -45.78 -4.73 13.28
CA MET A 50 -45.74 -4.22 14.64
C MET A 50 -44.31 -3.87 15.07
N ALA A 51 -43.33 -4.71 14.72
CA ALA A 51 -41.91 -4.45 14.99
C ALA A 51 -41.33 -3.26 14.19
N GLN A 52 -41.84 -2.99 12.98
CA GLN A 52 -41.33 -1.92 12.13
C GLN A 52 -42.03 -0.58 12.32
N THR A 53 -43.35 -0.57 12.53
CA THR A 53 -44.09 0.64 12.91
C THR A 53 -43.55 1.18 14.24
N GLN A 54 -43.05 0.28 15.09
CA GLN A 54 -42.14 0.57 16.21
C GLN A 54 -40.91 1.37 15.77
N LYS A 55 -40.08 0.81 14.87
CA LYS A 55 -38.84 1.45 14.37
C LYS A 55 -39.05 2.77 13.61
N GLU A 56 -40.12 2.91 12.85
CA GLU A 56 -40.38 4.15 12.09
C GLU A 56 -40.93 5.28 13.00
N ALA A 57 -41.69 4.94 14.04
CA ALA A 57 -42.05 5.90 15.09
C ALA A 57 -40.84 6.34 15.93
N GLU A 58 -39.83 5.47 16.08
CA GLU A 58 -38.53 5.78 16.70
C GLU A 58 -37.68 6.72 15.83
N GLN A 59 -37.75 6.60 14.50
CA GLN A 59 -36.92 7.35 13.55
C GLN A 59 -37.50 8.74 13.22
N LYS A 60 -38.82 8.86 13.03
CA LYS A 60 -39.48 10.17 12.78
C LYS A 60 -39.38 11.16 13.94
N CYS A 61 -39.23 10.69 15.18
CA CYS A 61 -38.95 11.58 16.32
C CYS A 61 -37.50 12.09 16.37
N GLY A 62 -36.58 11.51 15.59
CA GLY A 62 -35.22 12.01 15.40
C GLY A 62 -35.08 12.89 14.15
N ASP A 63 -35.82 12.57 13.09
CA ASP A 63 -35.68 13.24 11.80
C ASP A 63 -36.41 14.61 11.71
N GLU A 64 -37.40 14.88 12.58
CA GLU A 64 -38.11 16.18 12.58
C GLU A 64 -37.24 17.38 13.04
N GLU A 65 -36.06 17.14 13.64
CA GLU A 65 -35.06 18.19 13.91
C GLU A 65 -33.99 18.32 12.80
N ASP A 66 -33.75 17.28 12.00
CA ASP A 66 -32.74 17.29 10.92
C ASP A 66 -33.31 17.86 9.60
N ASP A 67 -34.61 17.71 9.33
CA ASP A 67 -35.26 18.23 8.12
C ASP A 67 -35.37 19.77 8.08
N VAL A 68 -35.23 20.45 9.22
CA VAL A 68 -35.13 21.92 9.29
C VAL A 68 -33.70 22.40 9.00
N VAL A 69 -32.68 21.58 9.30
CA VAL A 69 -31.27 21.93 9.10
C VAL A 69 -30.80 21.66 7.67
N GLU A 70 -31.35 20.63 7.00
CA GLU A 70 -30.95 20.26 5.64
C GLU A 70 -31.51 21.23 4.57
N ARG A 71 -32.66 21.86 4.83
CA ARG A 71 -33.22 22.92 3.97
C ARG A 71 -32.46 24.25 4.04
N GLU A 72 -31.68 24.49 5.11
CA GLU A 72 -30.80 25.66 5.22
C GLU A 72 -29.38 25.38 4.66
N PHE A 73 -28.96 24.11 4.61
CA PHE A 73 -27.65 23.69 4.11
C PHE A 73 -27.60 23.58 2.57
N VAL A 74 -28.68 23.13 1.93
CA VAL A 74 -28.80 23.03 0.46
C VAL A 74 -29.01 24.40 -0.20
N ARG A 75 -29.53 25.39 0.53
CA ARG A 75 -29.73 26.76 0.01
C ARG A 75 -28.48 27.64 0.04
N ARG A 76 -27.44 27.24 0.78
CA ARG A 76 -26.15 27.96 0.89
C ARG A 76 -25.01 27.36 0.07
N SER A 77 -25.21 26.16 -0.49
CA SER A 77 -24.20 25.44 -1.28
C SER A 77 -24.32 25.68 -2.80
N SER A 78 -25.34 26.41 -3.25
CA SER A 78 -25.55 26.77 -4.67
C SER A 78 -25.06 28.17 -5.07
N SER A 79 -24.38 28.92 -4.20
CA SER A 79 -23.90 30.28 -4.49
C SER A 79 -22.38 30.52 -4.31
N ILE A 80 -21.56 29.47 -4.19
CA ILE A 80 -20.08 29.62 -4.03
C ILE A 80 -19.29 28.96 -5.18
N VAL A 81 -19.95 28.45 -6.22
CA VAL A 81 -19.27 27.88 -7.42
C VAL A 81 -19.06 28.93 -8.53
N ALA A 82 -19.40 30.20 -8.30
CA ALA A 82 -19.19 31.28 -9.26
C ALA A 82 -18.35 32.39 -8.65
N ASN A 83 -17.03 32.22 -8.65
CA ASN A 83 -15.97 33.24 -8.77
C ASN A 83 -14.70 32.87 -7.99
N ALA A 84 -13.78 32.19 -8.68
CA ALA A 84 -12.36 32.18 -8.31
C ALA A 84 -11.48 31.99 -9.57
N LYS A 85 -11.73 32.81 -10.59
CA LYS A 85 -10.71 33.23 -11.53
C LYS A 85 -10.35 34.67 -11.14
N VAL A 86 -9.06 34.99 -11.19
CA VAL A 86 -8.42 36.29 -10.87
C VAL A 86 -7.91 36.37 -9.43
N LEU A 87 -6.61 36.09 -9.24
CA LEU A 87 -5.63 37.04 -8.66
C LEU A 87 -4.24 36.39 -8.66
N GLN A 88 -3.41 36.82 -9.61
CA GLN A 88 -1.98 36.55 -9.68
C GLN A 88 -1.25 37.84 -9.27
N LYS A 89 -0.35 37.72 -8.27
CA LYS A 89 0.85 38.55 -7.97
C LYS A 89 0.99 38.79 -6.46
N ALA A 90 1.93 38.08 -5.83
CA ALA A 90 2.90 38.63 -4.88
C ALA A 90 3.89 37.54 -4.44
N SER A 91 5.15 37.92 -4.31
CA SER A 91 6.31 37.10 -3.96
C SER A 91 6.26 36.71 -2.47
N ILE A 92 6.27 35.41 -2.12
CA ILE A 92 6.24 34.91 -0.74
C ILE A 92 7.19 33.69 -0.57
N PRO A 93 7.85 33.48 0.58
CA PRO A 93 8.87 32.45 0.81
C PRO A 93 8.32 31.01 0.85
N VAL A 94 9.22 30.04 0.63
CA VAL A 94 8.97 28.63 0.27
C VAL A 94 8.29 27.76 1.35
N ASP A 95 8.12 28.25 2.58
CA ASP A 95 7.56 27.44 3.68
C ASP A 95 6.02 27.39 3.71
N ASP A 96 5.32 28.32 3.06
CA ASP A 96 3.83 28.42 3.08
C ASP A 96 3.12 27.63 1.95
N LEU A 97 3.87 26.88 1.13
CA LEU A 97 3.33 26.19 -0.06
C LEU A 97 2.61 24.86 0.23
N PHE A 98 2.54 24.42 1.48
CA PHE A 98 2.04 23.08 1.85
C PHE A 98 0.58 23.05 2.33
N GLU A 99 -0.12 24.18 2.42
CA GLU A 99 -1.45 24.22 3.06
C GLU A 99 -2.67 24.22 2.11
N ASN A 100 -2.52 24.30 0.78
CA ASN A 100 -3.67 24.38 -0.13
C ASN A 100 -3.43 23.72 -1.50
N LEU A 101 -3.43 22.38 -1.65
CA LEU A 101 -3.54 21.77 -2.98
C LEU A 101 -4.25 20.40 -2.96
N ASP A 102 -5.26 20.26 -3.84
CA ASP A 102 -6.00 19.03 -4.16
C ASP A 102 -5.52 18.42 -5.50
N GLN A 103 -5.65 17.09 -5.60
CA GLN A 103 -5.76 16.17 -6.77
C GLN A 103 -4.86 16.25 -8.03
N ASP A 104 -4.06 17.29 -8.28
CA ASP A 104 -3.12 17.34 -9.45
C ASP A 104 -1.72 16.73 -9.15
N ASP A 105 -1.65 15.89 -8.11
CA ASP A 105 -0.42 15.56 -7.41
C ASP A 105 0.53 14.59 -8.12
N GLU A 106 0.14 13.87 -9.18
CA GLU A 106 1.13 13.01 -9.86
C GLU A 106 1.99 13.78 -10.87
N ALA A 107 1.51 14.92 -11.38
CA ALA A 107 2.23 15.73 -12.37
C ALA A 107 3.04 16.87 -11.74
N LEU A 108 2.58 17.41 -10.60
CA LEU A 108 3.31 18.44 -9.82
C LEU A 108 4.26 17.83 -8.78
N ALA A 109 3.90 16.69 -8.15
CA ALA A 109 4.94 15.71 -7.82
C ALA A 109 5.59 15.25 -9.15
N ASN A 110 6.64 14.46 -9.32
CA ASN A 110 7.35 14.38 -10.62
C ASN A 110 7.95 15.73 -11.14
N ALA A 111 7.20 16.84 -11.36
CA ALA A 111 7.74 18.13 -11.81
C ALA A 111 8.59 18.84 -10.74
N LEU A 112 8.10 18.95 -9.49
CA LEU A 112 8.91 19.43 -8.35
C LEU A 112 10.02 18.43 -7.96
N TRP A 113 9.92 17.16 -8.38
CA TRP A 113 10.85 16.08 -8.02
C TRP A 113 11.97 15.88 -9.05
N ASN A 114 11.81 16.47 -10.24
CA ASN A 114 12.87 16.65 -11.22
C ASN A 114 13.76 17.87 -10.90
N ASN A 115 13.42 18.68 -9.89
CA ASN A 115 14.34 19.68 -9.37
C ASN A 115 15.47 18.97 -8.61
N ASP A 116 16.52 18.64 -9.36
CA ASP A 116 17.77 17.95 -9.03
C ASP A 116 18.63 18.64 -7.93
N SER A 117 18.08 19.53 -7.10
CA SER A 117 18.85 20.38 -6.19
C SER A 117 19.28 19.70 -4.88
N LEU A 118 18.73 18.54 -4.51
CA LEU A 118 19.02 17.85 -3.24
C LEU A 118 20.00 16.66 -3.35
N LEU A 119 20.52 16.33 -4.54
CA LEU A 119 21.36 15.14 -4.78
C LEU A 119 22.73 15.50 -5.38
N ARG A 120 23.58 16.15 -4.58
CA ARG A 120 24.98 16.50 -4.94
C ARG A 120 25.92 15.30 -5.19
N ILE A 121 25.46 14.05 -5.07
CA ILE A 121 26.23 12.81 -5.34
C ILE A 121 25.52 12.02 -6.44
N PRO A 122 26.21 11.41 -7.42
CA PRO A 122 25.57 10.55 -8.40
C PRO A 122 24.73 9.49 -7.69
N PHE A 123 23.42 9.49 -7.94
CA PHE A 123 22.44 8.65 -7.24
C PHE A 123 22.82 7.15 -7.18
N ALA A 124 23.51 6.66 -8.21
CA ALA A 124 24.06 5.30 -8.27
C ALA A 124 25.10 5.02 -7.16
N PHE A 125 25.95 5.98 -6.83
CA PHE A 125 27.01 5.85 -5.82
C PHE A 125 26.42 5.73 -4.40
N LYS A 126 25.32 6.44 -4.13
CA LYS A 126 24.62 6.37 -2.84
C LYS A 126 23.98 5.01 -2.62
N ILE A 127 23.46 4.37 -3.67
CA ILE A 127 22.91 3.00 -3.61
C ILE A 127 24.02 1.96 -3.49
N LEU A 128 25.11 2.12 -4.24
CA LEU A 128 26.29 1.26 -4.12
C LEU A 128 26.88 1.28 -2.70
N LYS A 129 26.81 2.42 -1.99
CA LYS A 129 27.22 2.50 -0.58
C LYS A 129 26.40 1.59 0.34
N PHE A 130 25.12 1.34 0.05
CA PHE A 130 24.32 0.37 0.81
C PHE A 130 24.72 -1.08 0.56
N ASN A 131 25.49 -1.33 -0.51
CA ASN A 131 26.05 -2.63 -0.89
C ASN A 131 27.53 -2.77 -0.46
N ALA A 132 28.03 -1.84 0.37
CA ALA A 132 29.41 -1.86 0.86
C ALA A 132 29.76 -3.11 1.70
N PRO A 133 28.87 -3.66 2.55
CA PRO A 133 29.16 -4.89 3.29
C PRO A 133 29.45 -6.10 2.39
N GLU A 134 28.90 -6.11 1.17
CA GLU A 134 29.04 -7.18 0.19
C GLU A 134 30.23 -6.99 -0.77
N TRP A 135 31.16 -6.08 -0.47
CA TRP A 135 32.29 -5.76 -1.37
C TRP A 135 33.11 -6.98 -1.84
N PRO A 136 33.33 -8.08 -1.07
CA PRO A 136 34.10 -9.23 -1.57
C PRO A 136 33.37 -9.96 -2.71
N TRP A 137 32.05 -10.05 -2.62
CA TRP A 137 31.21 -10.67 -3.65
C TRP A 137 31.13 -9.80 -4.90
N ILE A 138 31.09 -8.48 -4.72
CA ILE A 138 31.17 -7.53 -5.83
C ILE A 138 32.53 -7.66 -6.53
N LEU A 139 33.63 -7.71 -5.77
CA LEU A 139 34.98 -7.87 -6.33
C LEU A 139 35.12 -9.17 -7.14
N LEU A 140 34.67 -10.30 -6.58
CA LEU A 140 34.63 -11.59 -7.27
C LEU A 140 33.81 -11.49 -8.57
N GLY A 141 32.65 -10.83 -8.49
CA GLY A 141 31.76 -10.60 -9.62
C GLY A 141 32.41 -9.77 -10.72
N THR A 142 33.09 -8.69 -10.34
CA THR A 142 33.81 -7.77 -11.21
C THR A 142 34.95 -8.47 -11.94
N ILE A 143 35.80 -9.21 -11.23
CA ILE A 143 36.90 -9.98 -11.83
C ILE A 143 36.35 -11.01 -12.82
N GLY A 144 35.35 -11.80 -12.41
CA GLY A 144 34.72 -12.79 -13.28
C GLY A 144 34.10 -12.16 -14.54
N SER A 145 33.46 -11.00 -14.41
CA SER A 145 32.89 -10.27 -15.55
C SER A 145 33.94 -9.71 -16.51
N ILE A 146 35.05 -9.18 -16.00
CA ILE A 146 36.13 -8.67 -16.86
C ILE A 146 36.76 -9.83 -17.63
N VAL A 147 37.09 -10.93 -16.95
CA VAL A 147 37.67 -12.12 -17.57
C VAL A 147 36.71 -12.70 -18.62
N PHE A 148 35.44 -12.88 -18.27
CA PHE A 148 34.44 -13.41 -19.21
C PHE A 148 34.22 -12.51 -20.43
N GLY A 149 34.26 -11.18 -20.26
CA GLY A 149 34.19 -10.24 -21.38
C GLY A 149 35.33 -10.42 -22.38
N ALA A 150 36.54 -10.74 -21.90
CA ALA A 150 37.72 -10.95 -22.75
C ALA A 150 37.74 -12.33 -23.44
N VAL A 151 36.97 -13.31 -22.96
CA VAL A 151 36.93 -14.68 -23.51
C VAL A 151 36.50 -14.71 -24.97
N GLN A 152 35.50 -13.92 -25.35
CA GLN A 152 34.97 -13.91 -26.73
C GLN A 152 35.98 -13.33 -27.74
N PRO A 153 36.61 -12.16 -27.51
CA PRO A 153 37.73 -11.69 -28.33
C PRO A 153 38.95 -12.63 -28.32
N ALA A 154 39.27 -13.25 -27.18
CA ALA A 154 40.37 -14.20 -27.09
C ALA A 154 40.11 -15.47 -27.92
N PHE A 155 38.88 -15.99 -27.90
CA PHE A 155 38.46 -17.09 -28.77
C PHE A 155 38.65 -16.72 -30.25
N ALA A 156 38.24 -15.52 -30.64
CA ALA A 156 38.34 -15.04 -32.02
C ALA A 156 39.79 -15.01 -32.56
N LEU A 157 40.78 -14.72 -31.71
CA LEU A 157 42.20 -14.74 -32.09
C LEU A 157 42.66 -16.12 -32.59
N PHE A 158 42.35 -17.17 -31.83
CA PHE A 158 42.77 -18.53 -32.15
C PHE A 158 41.91 -19.13 -33.26
N PHE A 159 40.61 -18.80 -33.26
CA PHE A 159 39.70 -19.23 -34.31
C PHE A 159 40.12 -18.70 -35.69
N ALA A 160 40.58 -17.46 -35.79
CA ALA A 160 41.06 -16.90 -37.04
C ALA A 160 42.35 -17.55 -37.55
N LYS A 161 43.27 -17.91 -36.65
CA LYS A 161 44.51 -18.61 -37.01
C LYS A 161 44.25 -19.99 -37.60
N ILE A 162 43.24 -20.72 -37.11
CA ILE A 162 42.81 -22.02 -37.66
C ILE A 162 42.45 -21.88 -39.16
N TYR A 163 41.75 -20.81 -39.55
CA TYR A 163 41.43 -20.57 -40.96
C TYR A 163 42.67 -20.27 -41.82
N GLY A 164 43.64 -19.53 -41.28
CA GLY A 164 44.92 -19.29 -41.96
C GLY A 164 45.71 -20.58 -42.19
N LEU A 165 45.70 -21.51 -41.24
CA LEU A 165 46.42 -22.79 -41.34
C LEU A 165 45.88 -23.74 -42.39
N PHE A 166 44.61 -23.63 -42.78
CA PHE A 166 44.06 -24.41 -43.89
C PHE A 166 44.61 -23.98 -45.26
N ALA A 167 45.32 -22.83 -45.33
CA ALA A 167 46.03 -22.40 -46.53
C ALA A 167 47.49 -22.92 -46.58
N ASP A 168 48.01 -23.51 -45.50
CA ASP A 168 49.38 -24.06 -45.48
C ASP A 168 49.45 -25.43 -46.21
N PRO A 169 50.47 -25.66 -47.05
CA PRO A 169 50.61 -26.89 -47.83
C PRO A 169 51.16 -28.10 -47.04
N ASP A 170 51.71 -27.90 -45.83
CA ASP A 170 52.28 -28.98 -45.00
C ASP A 170 51.23 -29.59 -44.05
N LEU A 171 50.87 -30.85 -44.34
CA LEU A 171 49.83 -31.59 -43.63
C LEU A 171 50.22 -31.98 -42.19
N GLU A 172 51.49 -32.22 -41.89
CA GLU A 172 51.92 -32.60 -40.53
C GLU A 172 51.91 -31.38 -39.60
N GLN A 173 52.47 -30.26 -40.07
CA GLN A 173 52.48 -29.00 -39.34
C GLN A 173 51.05 -28.46 -39.14
N GLN A 174 50.18 -28.60 -40.14
CA GLN A 174 48.76 -28.25 -40.06
C GLN A 174 48.04 -29.04 -38.95
N LYS A 175 48.21 -30.37 -38.89
CA LYS A 175 47.60 -31.22 -37.86
C LYS A 175 48.06 -30.84 -36.45
N HIS A 176 49.37 -30.65 -36.27
CA HIS A 176 49.95 -30.29 -34.98
C HIS A 176 49.42 -28.94 -34.48
N LEU A 177 49.53 -27.89 -35.31
CA LEU A 177 49.10 -26.54 -34.93
C LEU A 177 47.58 -26.45 -34.70
N THR A 178 46.77 -27.14 -35.51
CA THR A 178 45.32 -27.20 -35.31
C THR A 178 44.96 -27.85 -33.96
N SER A 179 45.65 -28.93 -33.58
CA SER A 179 45.46 -29.59 -32.28
C SER A 179 45.80 -28.65 -31.12
N VAL A 180 46.92 -27.93 -31.21
CA VAL A 180 47.34 -26.93 -30.19
C VAL A 180 46.30 -25.83 -30.04
N TYR A 181 45.81 -25.25 -31.15
CA TYR A 181 44.79 -24.19 -31.10
C TYR A 181 43.44 -24.70 -30.58
N ALA A 182 43.05 -25.93 -30.91
CA ALA A 182 41.84 -26.55 -30.37
C ALA A 182 41.92 -26.72 -28.84
N VAL A 183 43.07 -27.16 -28.30
CA VAL A 183 43.29 -27.26 -26.85
C VAL A 183 43.25 -25.87 -26.19
N LEU A 184 43.87 -24.85 -26.80
CA LEU A 184 43.83 -23.47 -26.29
C LEU A 184 42.41 -22.91 -26.25
N ILE A 185 41.60 -23.15 -27.30
CA ILE A 185 40.19 -22.78 -27.34
C ILE A 185 39.41 -23.46 -26.22
N PHE A 186 39.65 -24.76 -25.98
CA PHE A 186 39.01 -25.49 -24.88
C PHE A 186 39.37 -24.89 -23.51
N VAL A 187 40.64 -24.57 -23.28
CA VAL A 187 41.10 -23.93 -22.04
C VAL A 187 40.44 -22.56 -21.84
N ILE A 188 40.35 -21.74 -22.90
CA ILE A 188 39.67 -20.44 -22.86
C ILE A 188 38.18 -20.60 -22.53
N GLY A 189 37.52 -21.60 -23.12
CA GLY A 189 36.13 -21.94 -22.82
C GLY A 189 35.94 -22.35 -21.36
N PHE A 190 36.82 -23.19 -20.82
CA PHE A 190 36.79 -23.63 -19.42
C PHE A 190 37.01 -22.46 -18.44
N VAL A 191 38.03 -21.63 -18.69
CA VAL A 191 38.27 -20.41 -17.91
C VAL A 191 37.08 -19.45 -18.00
N GLY A 192 36.48 -19.31 -19.18
CA GLY A 192 35.26 -18.53 -19.37
C GLY A 192 34.07 -19.06 -18.58
N GLY A 193 33.90 -20.38 -18.52
CA GLY A 193 32.89 -21.03 -17.67
C GLY A 193 33.05 -20.68 -16.20
N ILE A 194 34.28 -20.81 -15.66
CA ILE A 194 34.59 -20.44 -14.28
C ILE A 194 34.35 -18.94 -14.04
N ALA A 195 34.80 -18.08 -14.96
CA ALA A 195 34.64 -16.64 -14.85
C ALA A 195 33.15 -16.22 -14.84
N GLN A 196 32.32 -16.86 -15.67
CA GLN A 196 30.87 -16.62 -15.69
C GLN A 196 30.18 -17.11 -14.43
N LEU A 197 30.61 -18.25 -13.86
CA LEU A 197 30.12 -18.73 -12.57
C LEU A 197 30.48 -17.77 -11.44
N ALA A 198 31.74 -17.34 -11.36
CA ALA A 198 32.21 -16.35 -10.38
C ALA A 198 31.43 -15.03 -10.49
N SER A 199 31.23 -14.55 -11.72
CA SER A 199 30.41 -13.38 -12.02
C SER A 199 28.97 -13.54 -11.49
N SER A 200 28.32 -14.66 -11.84
CA SER A 200 26.92 -14.92 -11.51
C SER A 200 26.70 -15.11 -10.01
N ILE A 201 27.60 -15.83 -9.33
CA ILE A 201 27.53 -16.05 -7.88
C ILE A 201 27.80 -14.75 -7.12
N GLY A 202 28.87 -14.02 -7.47
CA GLY A 202 29.25 -12.78 -6.81
C GLY A 202 28.15 -11.72 -6.90
N PHE A 203 27.71 -11.42 -8.12
CA PHE A 203 26.66 -10.43 -8.34
C PHE A 203 25.27 -10.92 -7.93
N GLY A 204 24.96 -12.21 -8.06
CA GLY A 204 23.70 -12.79 -7.61
C GLY A 204 23.53 -12.66 -6.09
N LYS A 205 24.53 -13.10 -5.33
CA LYS A 205 24.51 -13.04 -3.86
C LYS A 205 24.46 -11.60 -3.34
N SER A 206 25.29 -10.71 -3.89
CA SER A 206 25.25 -9.29 -3.55
C SER A 206 23.88 -8.64 -3.84
N GLY A 207 23.24 -8.98 -4.96
CA GLY A 207 21.92 -8.47 -5.32
C GLY A 207 20.80 -8.94 -4.39
N GLU A 208 20.82 -10.22 -3.97
CA GLU A 208 19.82 -10.76 -3.04
C GLU A 208 19.97 -10.18 -1.63
N GLU A 209 21.19 -10.10 -1.10
CA GLU A 209 21.48 -9.51 0.22
C GLU A 209 21.04 -8.04 0.28
N LEU A 210 21.36 -7.25 -0.75
CA LEU A 210 20.90 -5.88 -0.84
C LEU A 210 19.38 -5.79 -0.87
N SER A 211 18.71 -6.65 -1.65
CA SER A 211 17.24 -6.69 -1.70
C SER A 211 16.63 -7.00 -0.33
N MET A 212 17.21 -7.95 0.41
CA MET A 212 16.76 -8.32 1.75
C MET A 212 16.96 -7.16 2.75
N ARG A 213 18.13 -6.53 2.74
CA ARG A 213 18.42 -5.33 3.55
C ARG A 213 17.46 -4.19 3.25
N MET A 214 17.20 -3.94 1.96
CA MET A 214 16.30 -2.87 1.52
C MET A 214 14.86 -3.13 1.95
N ARG A 215 14.37 -4.38 1.89
CA ARG A 215 13.05 -4.75 2.44
C ARG A 215 12.97 -4.48 3.95
N LYS A 216 13.98 -4.91 4.72
CA LYS A 216 14.02 -4.68 6.18
C LYS A 216 14.00 -3.18 6.51
N LEU A 217 14.84 -2.38 5.86
CA LEU A 217 14.89 -0.93 6.07
C LEU A 217 13.57 -0.26 5.68
N THR A 218 13.01 -0.62 4.53
CA THR A 218 11.75 -0.05 4.04
C THR A 218 10.59 -0.38 4.98
N PHE A 219 10.50 -1.63 5.42
CA PHE A 219 9.45 -2.06 6.34
C PHE A 219 9.58 -1.40 7.73
N SER A 220 10.80 -1.30 8.26
CA SER A 220 11.07 -0.57 9.50
C SER A 220 10.70 0.92 9.36
N ALA A 221 11.02 1.54 8.23
CA ALA A 221 10.64 2.93 7.96
C ALA A 221 9.12 3.12 7.79
N MET A 222 8.40 2.13 7.25
CA MET A 222 6.93 2.13 7.16
C MET A 222 6.29 2.11 8.55
N ILE A 223 6.67 1.18 9.41
CA ILE A 223 6.06 1.02 10.76
C ILE A 223 6.36 2.23 11.67
N ARG A 224 7.47 2.93 11.44
CA ARG A 224 7.83 4.13 12.20
C ARG A 224 6.93 5.35 11.91
N GLN A 225 6.18 5.36 10.82
CA GLN A 225 5.36 6.52 10.45
C GLN A 225 4.16 6.70 11.38
N GLU A 226 3.72 7.95 11.56
CA GLU A 226 2.51 8.27 12.30
C GLU A 226 1.23 7.79 11.58
N ILE A 227 0.10 7.67 12.29
CA ILE A 227 -1.16 7.18 11.70
C ILE A 227 -1.62 8.04 10.52
N GLY A 228 -1.46 9.37 10.64
CA GLY A 228 -1.78 10.29 9.53
C GLY A 228 -1.04 10.02 8.22
N TYR A 229 0.08 9.26 8.23
CA TYR A 229 0.73 8.79 7.00
C TYR A 229 -0.10 7.73 6.28
N PHE A 230 -0.75 6.83 7.02
CA PHE A 230 -1.55 5.71 6.51
C PHE A 230 -2.96 6.12 6.07
N ASP A 231 -3.46 7.26 6.53
CA ASP A 231 -4.75 7.79 6.11
C ASP A 231 -4.78 8.21 4.63
N TYR A 232 -3.63 8.57 4.06
CA TYR A 232 -3.54 8.92 2.63
C TYR A 232 -3.75 7.69 1.75
N GLU A 233 -4.63 7.78 0.75
CA GLU A 233 -4.93 6.66 -0.17
C GLU A 233 -3.68 6.14 -0.91
N ILE A 234 -2.72 7.05 -1.18
CA ILE A 234 -1.41 6.74 -1.78
C ILE A 234 -0.60 5.75 -0.93
N ASN A 235 -0.89 5.67 0.37
CA ASN A 235 -0.26 4.78 1.35
C ASN A 235 -1.23 3.72 1.88
N SER A 236 -2.27 3.40 1.11
CA SER A 236 -3.12 2.25 1.38
C SER A 236 -2.31 0.95 1.54
N VAL A 237 -2.87 0.00 2.29
CA VAL A 237 -2.21 -1.28 2.60
C VAL A 237 -1.74 -2.00 1.33
N GLY A 238 -2.60 -2.07 0.31
CA GLY A 238 -2.25 -2.70 -0.98
C GLY A 238 -1.08 -2.00 -1.69
N ALA A 239 -1.07 -0.66 -1.68
CA ALA A 239 0.00 0.13 -2.27
C ALA A 239 1.33 -0.07 -1.53
N LEU A 240 1.33 -0.07 -0.20
CA LEU A 240 2.54 -0.27 0.61
C LEU A 240 3.10 -1.70 0.48
N VAL A 241 2.24 -2.72 0.48
CA VAL A 241 2.64 -4.12 0.25
C VAL A 241 3.24 -4.32 -1.15
N THR A 242 2.62 -3.69 -2.15
CA THR A 242 3.14 -3.69 -3.53
C THR A 242 4.50 -3.01 -3.61
N ARG A 243 4.67 -1.86 -2.95
CA ARG A 243 5.98 -1.16 -2.86
C ARG A 243 7.03 -2.05 -2.21
N LEU A 244 6.74 -2.63 -1.05
CA LEU A 244 7.68 -3.49 -0.32
C LEU A 244 8.14 -4.70 -1.16
N SER A 245 7.24 -5.29 -1.94
CA SER A 245 7.54 -6.47 -2.76
C SER A 245 8.23 -6.09 -4.08
N SER A 246 7.69 -5.12 -4.81
CA SER A 246 8.10 -4.79 -6.19
C SER A 246 9.25 -3.78 -6.27
N ASP A 247 9.27 -2.74 -5.44
CA ASP A 247 10.32 -1.71 -5.49
C ASP A 247 11.64 -2.25 -4.94
N ALA A 248 11.58 -3.04 -3.85
CA ALA A 248 12.76 -3.68 -3.30
C ALA A 248 13.37 -4.70 -4.28
N ALA A 249 12.54 -5.43 -5.03
CA ALA A 249 13.02 -6.33 -6.08
C ALA A 249 13.57 -5.57 -7.29
N ALA A 250 12.96 -4.42 -7.64
CA ALA A 250 13.40 -3.60 -8.77
C ALA A 250 14.82 -3.05 -8.58
N LEU A 251 15.29 -2.86 -7.33
CA LEU A 251 16.68 -2.45 -7.02
C LEU A 251 17.76 -3.40 -7.55
N LYS A 252 17.44 -4.69 -7.73
CA LYS A 252 18.30 -5.66 -8.45
C LYS A 252 18.51 -5.29 -9.92
N GLY A 253 17.74 -4.34 -10.45
CA GLY A 253 17.94 -3.79 -11.77
C GLY A 253 19.08 -2.79 -11.87
N MET A 254 19.49 -2.20 -10.75
CA MET A 254 20.63 -1.29 -10.62
C MET A 254 21.88 -1.96 -10.09
N THR A 255 21.74 -3.13 -9.48
CA THR A 255 22.80 -3.89 -8.81
C THR A 255 22.83 -5.32 -9.32
N GLY A 256 23.75 -6.15 -8.82
CA GLY A 256 23.81 -7.56 -9.19
C GLY A 256 24.15 -7.81 -10.67
N VAL A 257 23.56 -8.87 -11.25
CA VAL A 257 24.06 -9.50 -12.50
C VAL A 257 24.08 -8.54 -13.70
N ARG A 258 23.20 -7.52 -13.71
CA ARG A 258 23.15 -6.54 -14.80
C ARG A 258 24.38 -5.64 -14.85
N ILE A 259 24.97 -5.28 -13.70
CA ILE A 259 26.26 -4.58 -13.67
C ILE A 259 27.32 -5.46 -14.31
N GLY A 260 27.32 -6.76 -13.97
CA GLY A 260 28.24 -7.73 -14.57
C GLY A 260 28.15 -7.79 -16.09
N ILE A 261 26.94 -7.83 -16.65
CA ILE A 261 26.74 -7.83 -18.11
C ILE A 261 27.28 -6.54 -18.76
N ILE A 262 27.06 -5.37 -18.15
CA ILE A 262 27.61 -4.11 -18.65
C ILE A 262 29.14 -4.13 -18.61
N LEU A 263 29.71 -4.65 -17.53
CA LEU A 263 31.17 -4.75 -17.36
C LEU A 263 31.78 -5.75 -18.36
N GLN A 264 31.10 -6.86 -18.63
CA GLN A 264 31.46 -7.84 -19.67
C GLN A 264 31.48 -7.17 -21.04
N ALA A 265 30.48 -6.34 -21.37
CA ALA A 265 30.45 -5.63 -22.64
C ALA A 265 31.56 -4.58 -22.78
N ILE A 266 31.89 -3.85 -21.70
CA ILE A 266 33.01 -2.91 -21.69
C ILE A 266 34.33 -3.67 -21.88
N SER A 267 34.55 -4.75 -21.13
CA SER A 267 35.75 -5.59 -21.26
C SER A 267 35.88 -6.19 -22.66
N ALA A 268 34.79 -6.74 -23.20
CA ALA A 268 34.76 -7.30 -24.55
C ALA A 268 35.11 -6.24 -25.60
N MET A 269 34.57 -5.02 -25.48
CA MET A 269 34.85 -3.92 -26.39
C MET A 269 36.32 -3.49 -26.33
N VAL A 270 36.84 -3.24 -25.13
CA VAL A 270 38.23 -2.79 -24.94
C VAL A 270 39.19 -3.84 -25.50
N THR A 271 38.99 -5.11 -25.15
CA THR A 271 39.83 -6.21 -25.63
C THR A 271 39.74 -6.35 -27.16
N ALA A 272 38.54 -6.24 -27.73
CA ALA A 272 38.35 -6.32 -29.17
C ALA A 272 39.00 -5.17 -29.94
N LEU A 273 38.90 -3.93 -29.45
CA LEU A 273 39.54 -2.77 -30.08
C LEU A 273 41.05 -2.89 -30.03
N VAL A 274 41.62 -3.30 -28.88
CA VAL A 274 43.07 -3.49 -28.75
C VAL A 274 43.58 -4.50 -29.79
N ILE A 275 42.92 -5.66 -29.92
CA ILE A 275 43.27 -6.70 -30.89
C ILE A 275 43.09 -6.21 -32.34
N ALA A 276 41.99 -5.53 -32.64
CA ALA A 276 41.69 -5.08 -34.00
C ALA A 276 42.71 -4.03 -34.48
N PHE A 277 42.95 -3.00 -33.67
CA PHE A 277 43.90 -1.92 -34.00
C PHE A 277 45.35 -2.39 -34.01
N SER A 278 45.73 -3.38 -33.20
CA SER A 278 47.08 -3.97 -33.26
C SER A 278 47.32 -4.80 -34.53
N THR A 279 46.26 -5.36 -35.11
CA THR A 279 46.34 -6.22 -36.30
C THR A 279 46.29 -5.40 -37.59
N GLY A 280 45.36 -4.44 -37.69
CA GLY A 280 45.19 -3.65 -38.90
C GLY A 280 44.32 -2.42 -38.67
N TRP A 281 44.96 -1.25 -38.52
CA TRP A 281 44.27 -0.01 -38.20
C TRP A 281 43.37 0.49 -39.35
N LYS A 282 43.76 0.29 -40.62
CA LYS A 282 43.00 0.70 -41.82
C LYS A 282 41.62 0.05 -41.85
N LEU A 283 41.55 -1.28 -41.72
CA LEU A 283 40.30 -2.04 -41.72
C LEU A 283 39.48 -1.79 -40.44
N SER A 284 40.15 -1.66 -39.29
CA SER A 284 39.49 -1.42 -38.00
C SER A 284 38.72 -0.10 -37.97
N LEU A 285 39.24 0.97 -38.60
CA LEU A 285 38.53 2.25 -38.71
C LEU A 285 37.23 2.14 -39.51
N VAL A 286 37.24 1.40 -40.63
CA VAL A 286 36.05 1.18 -41.46
C VAL A 286 34.98 0.45 -40.67
N VAL A 287 35.36 -0.58 -39.92
CA VAL A 287 34.44 -1.34 -39.07
C VAL A 287 33.90 -0.48 -37.92
N LEU A 288 34.74 0.37 -37.32
CA LEU A 288 34.33 1.26 -36.23
C LEU A 288 33.23 2.24 -36.64
N CYS A 289 33.15 2.64 -37.91
CA CYS A 289 32.06 3.49 -38.43
C CYS A 289 30.66 2.86 -38.28
N PHE A 290 30.57 1.53 -38.22
CA PHE A 290 29.30 0.81 -37.98
C PHE A 290 28.94 0.73 -36.50
N PHE A 291 29.86 1.09 -35.59
CA PHE A 291 29.64 1.01 -34.15
C PHE A 291 28.47 1.88 -33.64
N PRO A 292 28.36 3.17 -34.01
CA PRO A 292 27.25 4.01 -33.59
C PRO A 292 25.87 3.51 -34.07
N LEU A 293 25.82 2.92 -35.28
CA LEU A 293 24.58 2.36 -35.83
C LEU A 293 24.06 1.20 -34.99
N VAL A 294 24.94 0.33 -34.53
CA VAL A 294 24.57 -0.82 -33.68
C VAL A 294 24.18 -0.38 -32.27
N LEU A 295 24.87 0.62 -31.70
CA LEU A 295 24.47 1.22 -30.42
C LEU A 295 23.07 1.85 -30.51
N PHE A 296 22.81 2.60 -31.57
CA PHE A 296 21.51 3.24 -31.81
C PHE A 296 20.39 2.19 -31.97
N SER A 297 20.66 1.14 -32.74
CA SER A 297 19.80 -0.04 -32.88
C SER A 297 19.51 -0.71 -31.53
N GLY A 298 20.54 -0.97 -30.73
CA GLY A 298 20.42 -1.59 -29.41
C GLY A 298 19.59 -0.75 -28.46
N LYS A 299 19.74 0.58 -28.50
CA LYS A 299 18.89 1.52 -27.73
C LYS A 299 17.43 1.44 -28.17
N LEU A 300 17.14 1.40 -29.46
CA LEU A 300 15.77 1.24 -29.97
C LEU A 300 15.16 -0.10 -29.53
N GLN A 301 15.90 -1.20 -29.60
CA GLN A 301 15.45 -2.51 -29.12
C GLN A 301 15.25 -2.56 -27.59
N GLY A 302 16.17 -1.98 -26.82
CA GLY A 302 16.02 -1.85 -25.37
C GLY A 302 14.78 -1.03 -25.01
N GLN A 303 14.52 0.08 -25.71
CA GLN A 303 13.27 0.84 -25.50
C GLN A 303 12.02 0.00 -25.76
N LYS A 304 12.03 -0.95 -26.70
CA LYS A 304 10.91 -1.89 -26.93
C LYS A 304 10.67 -2.76 -25.71
N GLN A 305 11.70 -3.43 -25.18
CA GLN A 305 11.55 -4.30 -24.00
C GLN A 305 11.20 -3.52 -22.74
N GLY A 306 11.79 -2.33 -22.57
CA GLY A 306 11.53 -1.45 -21.43
C GLY A 306 10.14 -0.84 -21.42
N LYS A 307 9.66 -0.39 -22.58
CA LYS A 307 8.30 0.16 -22.72
C LYS A 307 7.26 -0.96 -22.73
N ALA A 308 7.50 -2.09 -23.41
CA ALA A 308 6.64 -3.27 -23.32
C ALA A 308 6.56 -3.82 -21.89
N GLY A 309 7.61 -3.70 -21.06
CA GLY A 309 7.57 -4.07 -19.64
C GLY A 309 6.85 -3.06 -18.73
N LYS A 310 6.82 -1.77 -19.10
CA LYS A 310 5.99 -0.75 -18.43
C LYS A 310 4.51 -0.87 -18.87
N GLU A 311 4.27 -1.15 -20.14
CA GLU A 311 2.94 -1.40 -20.74
C GLU A 311 2.37 -2.78 -20.36
N LYS A 312 3.21 -3.76 -19.96
CA LYS A 312 2.73 -5.02 -19.35
C LYS A 312 2.35 -4.89 -17.88
N GLY A 313 2.87 -3.88 -17.17
CA GLY A 313 2.65 -3.70 -15.72
C GLY A 313 1.61 -2.63 -15.37
N LYS A 314 1.40 -1.64 -16.25
CA LYS A 314 0.22 -0.78 -16.33
C LYS A 314 -0.39 -1.10 -17.70
N GLY A 315 -1.50 -1.83 -17.71
CA GLY A 315 -1.93 -2.66 -18.82
C GLY A 315 -1.83 -2.02 -20.21
N THR A 316 -1.61 -2.88 -21.20
CA THR A 316 -1.97 -2.70 -22.61
C THR A 316 -3.49 -2.54 -22.82
N PHE A 317 -4.26 -2.49 -21.74
CA PHE A 317 -5.60 -1.94 -21.75
C PHE A 317 -5.46 -0.43 -21.86
N SER A 318 -6.11 0.17 -22.84
CA SER A 318 -6.43 1.60 -22.77
C SER A 318 -6.80 1.93 -21.32
N GLU A 319 -6.15 2.90 -20.69
CA GLU A 319 -6.47 3.25 -19.29
C GLU A 319 -7.98 3.50 -19.14
N GLN A 320 -8.57 4.09 -20.19
CA GLN A 320 -10.00 4.28 -20.37
C GLN A 320 -10.76 2.95 -20.54
N GLY A 321 -10.31 2.06 -21.43
CA GLY A 321 -10.93 0.73 -21.60
C GLY A 321 -10.86 -0.13 -20.33
N GLY A 322 -9.75 -0.08 -19.59
CA GLY A 322 -9.61 -0.71 -18.28
C GLY A 322 -10.59 -0.14 -17.26
N GLN A 323 -10.75 1.18 -17.20
CA GLN A 323 -11.75 1.83 -16.34
C GLN A 323 -13.18 1.40 -16.69
N HIS A 324 -13.56 1.40 -17.98
CA HIS A 324 -14.89 0.95 -18.41
C HIS A 324 -15.13 -0.53 -18.06
N ALA A 325 -14.13 -1.39 -18.24
CA ALA A 325 -14.22 -2.80 -17.86
C ALA A 325 -14.34 -2.97 -16.33
N THR A 326 -13.54 -2.23 -15.54
CA THR A 326 -13.63 -2.24 -14.08
C THR A 326 -15.01 -1.81 -13.60
N GLN A 327 -15.54 -0.70 -14.12
CA GLN A 327 -16.89 -0.22 -13.78
C GLN A 327 -17.97 -1.26 -14.12
N ALA A 328 -17.88 -1.87 -15.31
CA ALA A 328 -18.84 -2.89 -15.73
C ALA A 328 -18.79 -4.15 -14.84
N ILE A 329 -17.59 -4.59 -14.44
CA ILE A 329 -17.41 -5.79 -13.62
C ILE A 329 -17.78 -5.53 -12.16
N GLU A 330 -17.38 -4.40 -11.59
CA GLU A 330 -17.74 -4.00 -10.22
C GLU A 330 -19.26 -3.87 -10.05
N HIS A 331 -19.96 -3.43 -11.10
CA HIS A 331 -21.40 -3.24 -11.11
C HIS A 331 -22.14 -4.21 -12.03
N ILE A 332 -21.62 -5.44 -12.21
CA ILE A 332 -22.13 -6.41 -13.18
C ILE A 332 -23.63 -6.73 -13.00
N ARG A 333 -24.11 -6.78 -11.75
CA ARG A 333 -25.53 -7.01 -11.46
C ARG A 333 -26.42 -5.92 -12.04
N THR A 334 -25.98 -4.66 -12.01
CA THR A 334 -26.71 -3.52 -12.56
C THR A 334 -26.65 -3.52 -14.08
N VAL A 335 -25.49 -3.80 -14.67
CA VAL A 335 -25.33 -3.85 -16.13
C VAL A 335 -26.25 -4.91 -16.75
N VAL A 336 -26.25 -6.12 -16.17
CA VAL A 336 -27.10 -7.22 -16.63
C VAL A 336 -28.59 -6.93 -16.36
N ALA A 337 -28.92 -6.37 -15.19
CA ALA A 337 -30.31 -6.01 -14.88
C ALA A 337 -30.90 -4.96 -15.83
N LEU A 338 -30.07 -4.06 -16.36
CA LEU A 338 -30.46 -3.02 -17.33
C LEU A 338 -30.29 -3.44 -18.79
N HIS A 339 -29.78 -4.65 -19.04
CA HIS A 339 -29.45 -5.17 -20.38
C HIS A 339 -28.53 -4.23 -21.20
N GLN A 340 -27.55 -3.63 -20.52
CA GLN A 340 -26.61 -2.66 -21.11
C GLN A 340 -25.23 -3.30 -21.39
N GLU A 341 -25.13 -4.63 -21.46
CA GLU A 341 -23.86 -5.32 -21.69
C GLU A 341 -23.21 -4.86 -23.00
N LYS A 342 -24.01 -4.73 -24.06
CA LYS A 342 -23.53 -4.28 -25.38
C LYS A 342 -22.96 -2.86 -25.33
N HIS A 343 -23.57 -1.96 -24.58
CA HIS A 343 -23.08 -0.58 -24.46
C HIS A 343 -21.67 -0.53 -23.84
N PHE A 344 -21.42 -1.32 -22.80
CA PHE A 344 -20.09 -1.41 -22.19
C PHE A 344 -19.08 -2.13 -23.09
N ILE A 345 -19.52 -3.12 -23.89
CA ILE A 345 -18.68 -3.75 -24.92
C ILE A 345 -18.27 -2.72 -25.98
N ASP A 346 -19.21 -1.94 -26.50
CA ASP A 346 -18.95 -0.93 -27.53
C ASP A 346 -18.00 0.16 -27.00
N LEU A 347 -18.22 0.67 -25.78
CA LEU A 347 -17.30 1.63 -25.13
C LEU A 347 -15.88 1.07 -24.96
N TYR A 348 -15.80 -0.22 -24.61
CA TYR A 348 -14.52 -0.90 -24.46
C TYR A 348 -13.81 -1.06 -25.81
N GLU A 349 -14.54 -1.44 -26.86
CA GLU A 349 -14.02 -1.55 -28.23
C GLU A 349 -13.55 -0.20 -28.78
N ASP A 350 -14.31 0.88 -28.57
CA ASP A 350 -13.95 2.23 -29.02
C ASP A 350 -12.68 2.73 -28.36
N ALA A 351 -12.55 2.55 -27.04
CA ALA A 351 -11.33 2.89 -26.30
C ALA A 351 -10.12 2.11 -26.84
N PHE A 352 -10.30 0.82 -27.17
CA PHE A 352 -9.25 -0.01 -27.74
C PHE A 352 -8.86 0.42 -29.17
N ASN A 353 -9.83 0.74 -30.02
CA ASN A 353 -9.62 1.14 -31.41
C ASN A 353 -8.82 2.45 -31.54
N GLN A 354 -9.03 3.40 -30.63
CA GLN A 354 -8.27 4.65 -30.59
C GLN A 354 -6.78 4.41 -30.28
N ASP A 355 -6.49 3.50 -29.35
CA ASP A 355 -5.12 3.14 -28.98
C ASP A 355 -4.45 2.23 -30.01
N PHE A 356 -5.23 1.40 -30.70
CA PHE A 356 -4.73 0.50 -31.74
C PHE A 356 -3.99 1.26 -32.85
N LYS A 357 -4.56 2.35 -33.38
CA LYS A 357 -3.90 3.15 -34.45
C LYS A 357 -2.56 3.73 -34.00
N LYS A 358 -2.50 4.26 -32.77
CA LYS A 358 -1.28 4.82 -32.18
C LYS A 358 -0.23 3.73 -31.95
N GLN A 359 -0.65 2.57 -31.44
CA GLN A 359 0.24 1.42 -31.25
C GLN A 359 0.76 0.87 -32.57
N MET A 360 -0.06 0.79 -33.62
CA MET A 360 0.38 0.32 -34.94
C MET A 360 1.45 1.21 -35.55
N CYS A 361 1.27 2.54 -35.53
CA CYS A 361 2.29 3.48 -36.00
C CYS A 361 3.61 3.34 -35.22
N LYS A 362 3.50 3.24 -33.88
CA LYS A 362 4.64 3.00 -32.99
C LYS A 362 5.32 1.64 -33.28
N LEU A 363 4.54 0.60 -33.55
CA LEU A 363 5.03 -0.75 -33.85
C LEU A 363 5.80 -0.76 -35.18
N HIS A 364 5.34 -0.03 -36.20
CA HIS A 364 6.07 0.14 -37.47
C HIS A 364 7.40 0.87 -37.26
N LEU A 365 7.42 1.97 -36.50
CA LEU A 365 8.67 2.68 -36.16
C LEU A 365 9.65 1.76 -35.40
N ILE A 366 9.12 0.96 -34.49
CA ILE A 366 9.84 -0.08 -33.77
C ILE A 366 10.38 -1.12 -34.76
N ALA A 367 9.55 -1.69 -35.62
CA ALA A 367 9.92 -2.72 -36.58
C ALA A 367 11.03 -2.22 -37.52
N LEU A 368 10.89 -1.01 -38.06
CA LEU A 368 11.92 -0.35 -38.87
C LEU A 368 13.25 -0.23 -38.11
N GLY A 369 13.22 0.17 -36.84
CA GLY A 369 14.40 0.20 -35.99
C GLY A 369 15.06 -1.18 -35.78
N ALA A 370 14.30 -2.27 -35.74
CA ALA A 370 14.85 -3.63 -35.70
C ALA A 370 15.35 -4.11 -37.06
N ALA A 371 14.71 -3.72 -38.16
CA ALA A 371 15.18 -4.03 -39.49
C ALA A 371 16.56 -3.41 -39.73
N ILE A 372 16.70 -2.09 -39.46
CA ILE A 372 17.98 -1.37 -39.55
C ILE A 372 19.05 -2.05 -38.69
N ALA A 373 18.69 -2.45 -37.47
CA ALA A 373 19.58 -3.16 -36.55
C ALA A 373 20.18 -4.44 -37.14
N ASN A 374 19.31 -5.33 -37.65
CA ASN A 374 19.72 -6.61 -38.19
C ASN A 374 20.47 -6.45 -39.53
N SER A 375 20.02 -5.52 -40.38
CA SER A 375 20.68 -5.20 -41.65
C SER A 375 22.09 -4.62 -41.46
N THR A 376 22.33 -3.85 -40.38
CA THR A 376 23.66 -3.28 -40.09
C THR A 376 24.74 -4.36 -39.96
N MET A 377 24.42 -5.54 -39.42
CA MET A 377 25.37 -6.66 -39.35
C MET A 377 25.77 -7.16 -40.74
N TYR A 378 24.82 -7.30 -41.65
CA TYR A 378 25.11 -7.72 -43.03
C TYR A 378 25.92 -6.67 -43.79
N PHE A 379 25.63 -5.37 -43.59
CA PHE A 379 26.44 -4.30 -44.17
C PHE A 379 27.86 -4.28 -43.61
N LEU A 380 28.03 -4.53 -42.31
CA LEU A 380 29.33 -4.69 -41.69
C LEU A 380 30.11 -5.85 -42.32
N HIS A 381 29.47 -7.02 -42.53
CA HIS A 381 30.11 -8.17 -43.18
C HIS A 381 30.57 -7.79 -44.60
N CYS A 382 29.68 -7.18 -45.39
CA CYS A 382 29.98 -6.75 -46.75
C CYS A 382 31.14 -5.75 -46.80
N ALA A 383 31.13 -4.72 -45.96
CA ALA A 383 32.18 -3.70 -45.90
C ALA A 383 33.53 -4.29 -45.48
N THR A 384 33.53 -5.19 -44.48
CA THR A 384 34.75 -5.82 -43.96
C THR A 384 35.41 -6.69 -45.03
N PHE A 385 34.66 -7.53 -45.72
CA PHE A 385 35.23 -8.40 -46.76
C PHE A 385 35.54 -7.66 -48.06
N SER A 386 34.76 -6.66 -48.46
CA SER A 386 35.04 -5.90 -49.69
C SER A 386 36.30 -5.05 -49.57
N PHE A 387 36.43 -4.30 -48.47
CA PHE A 387 37.63 -3.49 -48.21
C PHE A 387 38.81 -4.36 -47.79
N GLY A 388 38.57 -5.42 -47.00
CA GLY A 388 39.57 -6.40 -46.63
C GLY A 388 40.18 -7.10 -47.85
N SER A 389 39.35 -7.53 -48.80
CA SER A 389 39.81 -8.14 -50.06
C SER A 389 40.72 -7.18 -50.85
N LYS A 390 40.37 -5.89 -50.91
CA LYS A 390 41.22 -4.87 -51.54
C LYS A 390 42.57 -4.74 -50.83
N LEU A 391 42.59 -4.68 -49.49
CA LEU A 391 43.83 -4.62 -48.71
C LEU A 391 44.71 -5.87 -48.89
N VAL A 392 44.10 -7.05 -49.05
CA VAL A 392 44.85 -8.28 -49.36
C VAL A 392 45.42 -8.22 -50.78
N SER A 393 44.64 -7.77 -51.76
CA SER A 393 45.09 -7.61 -53.15
C SER A 393 46.20 -6.58 -53.30
N ASP A 394 46.19 -5.52 -52.49
CA ASP A 394 47.21 -4.46 -52.47
C ASP A 394 48.48 -4.89 -51.69
N GLY A 395 48.48 -6.08 -51.07
CA GLY A 395 49.59 -6.62 -50.26
C GLY A 395 49.76 -5.97 -48.89
N ASP A 396 48.79 -5.14 -48.45
CA ASP A 396 48.82 -4.40 -47.20
C ASP A 396 48.47 -5.26 -45.97
N MET A 397 47.74 -6.36 -46.15
CA MET A 397 47.28 -7.25 -45.08
C MET A 397 47.13 -8.71 -45.54
N ASN A 398 47.29 -9.66 -44.62
CA ASN A 398 46.99 -11.06 -44.86
C ASN A 398 45.50 -11.39 -44.64
N PHE A 399 45.02 -12.46 -45.27
CA PHE A 399 43.62 -12.89 -45.15
C PHE A 399 43.25 -13.31 -43.71
N ASP A 400 44.16 -13.95 -42.98
CA ASP A 400 43.95 -14.37 -41.59
C ASP A 400 43.75 -13.16 -40.66
N ASP A 401 44.46 -12.05 -40.92
CA ASP A 401 44.32 -10.78 -40.21
C ASP A 401 42.98 -10.08 -40.49
N VAL A 402 42.51 -10.10 -41.75
CA VAL A 402 41.17 -9.61 -42.11
C VAL A 402 40.09 -10.41 -41.38
N PHE A 403 40.20 -11.74 -41.39
CA PHE A 403 39.24 -12.61 -40.72
C PHE A 403 39.29 -12.47 -39.19
N LYS A 404 40.48 -12.27 -38.61
CA LYS A 404 40.67 -11.98 -37.18
C LYS A 404 39.92 -10.71 -36.75
N ILE A 405 40.10 -9.61 -37.48
CA ILE A 405 39.41 -8.34 -37.20
C ILE A 405 37.89 -8.53 -37.31
N PHE A 406 37.43 -9.26 -38.33
CA PHE A 406 36.01 -9.57 -38.54
C PHE A 406 35.39 -10.29 -37.33
N VAL A 407 35.98 -11.41 -36.89
CA VAL A 407 35.41 -12.25 -35.82
C VAL A 407 35.46 -11.53 -34.46
N VAL A 408 36.59 -10.87 -34.15
CA VAL A 408 36.79 -10.14 -32.89
C VAL A 408 35.75 -9.05 -32.71
N ILE A 409 35.52 -8.23 -33.75
CA ILE A 409 34.58 -7.12 -33.65
C ILE A 409 33.14 -7.65 -33.63
N THR A 410 32.79 -8.62 -34.48
CA THR A 410 31.43 -9.18 -34.53
C THR A 410 30.97 -9.70 -33.15
N PHE A 411 31.82 -10.42 -32.42
CA PHE A 411 31.47 -10.89 -31.08
C PHE A 411 31.37 -9.76 -30.04
N ALA A 412 32.22 -8.73 -30.13
CA ALA A 412 32.10 -7.54 -29.28
C ALA A 412 30.78 -6.80 -29.54
N MET A 413 30.38 -6.65 -30.80
CA MET A 413 29.12 -6.02 -31.19
C MET A 413 27.90 -6.77 -30.63
N ILE A 414 27.89 -8.10 -30.72
CA ILE A 414 26.80 -8.93 -30.17
C ILE A 414 26.69 -8.76 -28.64
N THR A 415 27.83 -8.74 -27.94
CA THR A 415 27.87 -8.60 -26.47
C THR A 415 27.33 -7.25 -26.01
N ILE A 416 27.66 -6.18 -26.73
CA ILE A 416 27.17 -4.83 -26.45
C ILE A 416 25.69 -4.69 -26.80
N GLY A 417 25.26 -5.23 -27.94
CA GLY A 417 23.85 -5.24 -28.34
C GLY A 417 22.95 -5.86 -27.27
N ARG A 418 23.37 -7.00 -26.71
CA ARG A 418 22.68 -7.67 -25.59
C ARG A 418 22.63 -6.80 -24.33
N SER A 419 23.70 -6.07 -24.03
CA SER A 419 23.80 -5.21 -22.84
C SER A 419 22.91 -3.97 -22.94
N MET A 420 22.79 -3.38 -24.14
CA MET A 420 21.94 -2.22 -24.39
C MET A 420 20.44 -2.55 -24.16
N ALA A 421 20.02 -3.79 -24.38
CA ALA A 421 18.65 -4.23 -24.11
C ALA A 421 18.28 -4.18 -22.62
N MET A 422 19.25 -4.15 -21.71
CA MET A 422 19.04 -4.20 -20.25
C MET A 422 18.94 -2.82 -19.58
N ILE A 423 19.29 -1.74 -20.30
CA ILE A 423 19.27 -0.35 -19.81
C ILE A 423 17.91 0.11 -19.25
N PRO A 424 16.73 -0.24 -19.82
CA PRO A 424 15.46 0.23 -19.28
C PRO A 424 15.18 -0.25 -17.86
N GLY A 425 15.77 -1.40 -17.48
CA GLY A 425 15.69 -1.93 -16.13
C GLY A 425 16.33 -1.01 -15.08
N TYR A 426 17.36 -0.25 -15.46
CA TYR A 426 18.01 0.74 -14.60
C TYR A 426 17.09 1.91 -14.28
N ALA A 427 16.33 2.42 -15.25
CA ALA A 427 15.42 3.55 -15.03
C ALA A 427 14.29 3.20 -14.03
N LYS A 428 13.72 1.99 -14.13
CA LYS A 428 12.70 1.50 -13.18
C LYS A 428 13.29 1.32 -11.78
N ALA A 429 14.48 0.73 -11.72
CA ALA A 429 15.21 0.54 -10.47
C ALA A 429 15.57 1.89 -9.80
N LYS A 430 15.96 2.91 -10.57
CA LYS A 430 16.22 4.27 -10.08
C LYS A 430 15.00 4.87 -9.39
N GLN A 431 13.82 4.77 -10.03
CA GLN A 431 12.57 5.27 -9.47
C GLN A 431 12.17 4.53 -8.18
N ALA A 432 12.29 3.20 -8.17
CA ALA A 432 12.02 2.38 -6.98
C ALA A 432 12.96 2.75 -5.81
N ALA A 433 14.25 2.91 -6.11
CA ALA A 433 15.24 3.31 -5.12
C ALA A 433 14.94 4.71 -4.54
N LEU A 434 14.54 5.67 -5.37
CA LEU A 434 14.16 7.02 -4.92
C LEU A 434 12.99 6.96 -3.92
N ARG A 435 11.96 6.16 -4.20
CA ARG A 435 10.82 5.98 -3.30
C ARG A 435 11.23 5.38 -1.96
N ILE A 436 12.04 4.33 -1.97
CA ILE A 436 12.56 3.69 -0.75
C ILE A 436 13.41 4.68 0.05
N MET A 437 14.31 5.40 -0.61
CA MET A 437 15.18 6.37 0.05
C MET A 437 14.40 7.54 0.65
N LYS A 438 13.37 8.02 -0.05
CA LYS A 438 12.47 9.07 0.46
C LYS A 438 11.74 8.60 1.71
N LEU A 439 11.22 7.37 1.71
CA LEU A 439 10.56 6.80 2.88
C LEU A 439 11.53 6.64 4.05
N ASN A 440 12.74 6.13 3.79
CA ASN A 440 13.75 5.94 4.83
C ASN A 440 14.27 7.26 5.42
N GLN A 441 14.32 8.34 4.62
CA GLN A 441 14.76 9.66 5.07
C GLN A 441 13.63 10.48 5.72
N ARG A 442 12.37 10.11 5.48
CA ARG A 442 11.22 10.78 6.09
C ARG A 442 11.25 10.55 7.60
N GLN A 443 11.43 11.62 8.34
CA GLN A 443 11.23 11.61 9.79
C GLN A 443 9.73 11.62 10.08
N SER A 444 9.27 10.70 10.93
CA SER A 444 7.89 10.68 11.43
C SER A 444 7.64 11.90 12.29
N LYS A 445 6.47 12.54 12.13
CA LYS A 445 6.10 13.71 12.97
C LYS A 445 5.92 13.28 14.42
N ILE A 446 5.44 12.06 14.61
CA ILE A 446 5.19 11.43 15.90
C ILE A 446 5.94 10.09 15.88
N ASN A 447 7.22 10.13 16.25
CA ASN A 447 8.10 8.97 16.16
C ASN A 447 7.86 7.98 17.33
N PRO A 448 7.33 6.76 17.08
CA PRO A 448 7.09 5.78 18.13
C PRO A 448 8.37 5.17 18.71
N HIS A 449 9.48 5.20 17.97
CA HIS A 449 10.78 4.68 18.40
C HIS A 449 11.68 5.75 19.04
N ASP A 450 11.11 6.90 19.40
CA ASP A 450 11.83 7.90 20.17
C ASP A 450 11.72 7.58 21.66
N ASP A 451 12.87 7.34 22.30
CA ASP A 451 12.94 7.08 23.74
C ASP A 451 13.02 8.39 24.55
N SER A 452 13.05 9.54 23.86
CA SER A 452 12.96 10.85 24.53
C SER A 452 11.56 11.13 25.09
N GLY A 453 11.48 12.13 25.97
CA GLY A 453 10.25 12.55 26.63
C GLY A 453 10.19 12.16 28.11
N ILE A 454 9.22 12.75 28.80
CA ILE A 454 9.04 12.58 30.24
C ILE A 454 8.28 11.27 30.50
N ILE A 455 8.76 10.48 31.45
CA ILE A 455 8.08 9.29 31.98
C ILE A 455 7.64 9.62 33.40
N LEU A 456 6.34 9.60 33.66
CA LEU A 456 5.81 9.85 35.01
C LEU A 456 5.96 8.58 35.85
N LYS A 457 6.57 8.71 37.04
CA LYS A 457 6.74 7.59 37.99
C LYS A 457 5.46 7.28 38.75
N GLU A 458 4.71 8.32 39.09
CA GLU A 458 3.41 8.24 39.76
C GLU A 458 2.38 8.91 38.85
N MET A 459 1.22 8.28 38.72
CA MET A 459 0.14 8.76 37.85
C MET A 459 -1.20 8.54 38.52
N GLU A 460 -1.98 9.62 38.60
CA GLU A 460 -3.36 9.62 39.08
C GLU A 460 -4.33 9.31 37.93
N GLY A 461 -4.03 9.82 36.72
CA GLY A 461 -4.79 9.54 35.51
C GLY A 461 -5.86 10.60 35.21
N ASN A 462 -5.59 11.86 35.53
CA ASN A 462 -6.41 13.01 35.16
C ASN A 462 -6.13 13.42 33.71
N ILE A 463 -7.18 13.48 32.88
CA ILE A 463 -7.07 13.85 31.46
C ILE A 463 -7.76 15.20 31.25
N GLU A 464 -7.08 16.13 30.58
CA GLU A 464 -7.65 17.45 30.28
C GLU A 464 -7.39 17.85 28.81
N PHE A 465 -8.46 18.22 28.11
CA PHE A 465 -8.42 18.89 26.83
C PHE A 465 -8.59 20.39 27.09
N HIS A 466 -7.66 21.21 26.59
CA HIS A 466 -7.68 22.66 26.80
C HIS A 466 -7.69 23.40 25.45
N ASN A 467 -8.86 23.89 25.05
CA ASN A 467 -9.12 24.67 23.84
C ASN A 467 -8.56 24.02 22.56
N VAL A 468 -8.82 22.73 22.39
CA VAL A 468 -8.28 21.92 21.29
C VAL A 468 -8.98 22.21 19.97
N ASP A 469 -8.20 22.61 18.97
CA ASP A 469 -8.62 22.67 17.57
C ASP A 469 -7.95 21.53 16.77
N PHE A 470 -8.73 20.82 15.97
CA PHE A 470 -8.22 19.70 15.18
C PHE A 470 -8.87 19.55 13.80
N ARG A 471 -8.04 19.12 12.85
CA ARG A 471 -8.40 18.72 11.48
C ARG A 471 -7.59 17.47 11.10
N TYR A 472 -8.21 16.55 10.37
CA TYR A 472 -7.47 15.42 9.81
C TYR A 472 -6.55 15.90 8.67
N PRO A 473 -5.31 15.39 8.56
CA PRO A 473 -4.39 15.78 7.50
C PRO A 473 -4.94 15.56 6.09
N THR A 474 -5.73 14.51 5.90
CA THR A 474 -6.37 14.16 4.61
C THR A 474 -7.57 15.05 4.26
N ARG A 475 -8.08 15.85 5.21
CA ARG A 475 -9.24 16.75 5.02
C ARG A 475 -8.98 18.10 5.70
N PRO A 476 -8.01 18.90 5.21
CA PRO A 476 -7.53 20.11 5.88
C PRO A 476 -8.56 21.26 5.90
N THR A 477 -9.62 21.18 5.11
CA THR A 477 -10.70 22.18 5.08
C THR A 477 -11.71 21.99 6.22
N LEU A 478 -11.93 20.74 6.66
CA LEU A 478 -12.97 20.40 7.62
C LEU A 478 -12.44 20.45 9.07
N ARG A 479 -12.98 21.36 9.88
CA ARG A 479 -12.72 21.43 11.34
C ARG A 479 -13.59 20.44 12.09
N ILE A 480 -12.93 19.43 12.69
CA ILE A 480 -13.58 18.38 13.48
C ILE A 480 -13.77 18.82 14.93
N LEU A 481 -12.71 19.30 15.59
CA LEU A 481 -12.79 19.88 16.95
C LEU A 481 -12.56 21.39 16.89
N ARG A 482 -13.31 22.14 17.69
CA ARG A 482 -13.36 23.61 17.66
C ARG A 482 -13.31 24.19 19.08
N SER A 483 -12.12 24.49 19.57
CA SER A 483 -11.86 24.97 20.93
C SER A 483 -12.48 24.03 21.97
N PHE A 484 -12.27 22.73 21.76
CA PHE A 484 -12.82 21.68 22.60
C PHE A 484 -12.08 21.64 23.94
N SER A 485 -12.84 21.71 25.04
CA SER A 485 -12.31 21.64 26.39
C SER A 485 -13.12 20.62 27.20
N LEU A 486 -12.43 19.71 27.88
CA LEU A 486 -13.04 18.65 28.69
C LEU A 486 -12.05 18.19 29.77
N LYS A 487 -12.54 18.04 31.00
CA LYS A 487 -11.80 17.44 32.12
C LYS A 487 -12.40 16.10 32.49
N CYS A 488 -11.55 15.07 32.56
CA CYS A 488 -11.85 13.72 33.03
C CYS A 488 -11.02 13.43 34.28
N LEU A 489 -11.69 13.14 35.40
CA LEU A 489 -11.06 12.89 36.68
C LEU A 489 -10.49 11.48 36.78
N SER A 490 -9.41 11.33 37.57
CA SER A 490 -8.78 10.06 37.90
C SER A 490 -9.77 9.04 38.45
N SER A 491 -9.67 7.79 38.03
CA SER A 491 -10.53 6.68 38.49
C SER A 491 -12.03 6.83 38.22
N GLY A 492 -12.43 7.91 37.53
CA GLY A 492 -13.81 8.15 37.12
C GLY A 492 -14.11 7.69 35.69
N THR A 493 -15.40 7.57 35.40
CA THR A 493 -15.88 7.23 34.04
C THR A 493 -16.49 8.45 33.37
N THR A 494 -15.84 8.93 32.30
CA THR A 494 -16.38 9.99 31.44
C THR A 494 -16.94 9.41 30.14
N ALA A 495 -18.21 9.65 29.87
CA ALA A 495 -18.88 9.26 28.64
C ALA A 495 -18.97 10.43 27.64
N LEU A 496 -18.70 10.15 26.38
CA LEU A 496 -18.85 11.08 25.26
C LEU A 496 -20.03 10.66 24.39
N VAL A 497 -20.97 11.59 24.20
CA VAL A 497 -22.19 11.39 23.40
C VAL A 497 -22.41 12.53 22.43
N GLY A 498 -23.20 12.26 21.38
CA GLY A 498 -23.56 13.26 20.39
C GLY A 498 -23.73 12.63 19.00
N PRO A 499 -24.15 13.42 18.01
CA PRO A 499 -24.43 12.93 16.67
C PRO A 499 -23.17 12.36 15.98
N SER A 500 -23.38 11.52 14.97
CA SER A 500 -22.28 10.99 14.14
C SER A 500 -21.47 12.12 13.52
N GLY A 501 -20.15 11.98 13.52
CA GLY A 501 -19.25 13.02 13.00
C GLY A 501 -19.00 14.22 13.94
N SER A 502 -19.53 14.23 15.16
CA SER A 502 -19.31 15.34 16.11
C SER A 502 -17.89 15.46 16.69
N GLY A 503 -17.02 14.48 16.43
CA GLY A 503 -15.61 14.48 16.87
C GLY A 503 -15.28 13.55 18.04
N LYS A 504 -16.22 12.71 18.50
CA LYS A 504 -16.03 11.79 19.64
C LYS A 504 -14.79 10.89 19.50
N SER A 505 -14.70 10.05 18.46
CA SER A 505 -13.56 9.13 18.27
C SER A 505 -12.24 9.86 18.02
N THR A 506 -12.31 11.12 17.58
CA THR A 506 -11.12 11.97 17.41
C THR A 506 -10.48 12.32 18.76
N THR A 507 -11.27 12.45 19.83
CA THR A 507 -10.73 12.69 21.18
C THR A 507 -9.86 11.53 21.67
N ILE A 508 -10.31 10.28 21.47
CA ILE A 508 -9.53 9.07 21.76
C ILE A 508 -8.27 9.00 20.89
N ALA A 509 -8.36 9.36 19.61
CA ALA A 509 -7.21 9.37 18.70
C ALA A 509 -6.14 10.40 19.11
N LEU A 510 -6.56 11.59 19.55
CA LEU A 510 -5.67 12.63 20.08
C LEU A 510 -5.02 12.22 21.40
N LEU A 511 -5.78 11.59 22.30
CA LEU A 511 -5.27 11.12 23.59
C LEU A 511 -4.21 10.01 23.41
N GLN A 512 -4.40 9.11 22.44
CA GLN A 512 -3.39 8.11 22.05
C GLN A 512 -2.21 8.70 21.26
N ARG A 513 -2.24 10.01 21.03
CA ARG A 513 -1.27 10.75 20.23
C ARG A 513 -1.06 10.10 18.86
N PHE A 514 -2.15 9.71 18.21
CA PHE A 514 -2.15 9.32 16.80
C PHE A 514 -2.05 10.55 15.90
N TYR A 515 -2.55 11.68 16.40
CA TYR A 515 -2.41 13.00 15.82
C TYR A 515 -2.07 14.00 16.92
N ASP A 516 -1.46 15.10 16.54
CA ASP A 516 -1.26 16.26 17.41
C ASP A 516 -2.35 17.31 17.14
N PRO A 517 -2.85 18.01 18.17
CA PRO A 517 -3.75 19.12 17.98
C PRO A 517 -3.04 20.30 17.28
N LEU A 518 -3.80 21.05 16.46
CA LEU A 518 -3.32 22.24 15.75
C LEU A 518 -3.17 23.43 16.71
N LYS A 519 -4.16 23.61 17.60
CA LYS A 519 -4.16 24.58 18.70
C LYS A 519 -4.69 23.92 19.96
N GLY A 520 -4.36 24.52 21.10
CA GLY A 520 -4.68 23.95 22.41
C GLY A 520 -3.72 22.84 22.82
N LYS A 521 -4.01 22.22 23.97
CA LYS A 521 -3.19 21.16 24.56
C LYS A 521 -4.07 20.02 25.04
N VAL A 522 -3.50 18.82 25.02
CA VAL A 522 -4.06 17.64 25.71
C VAL A 522 -3.08 17.32 26.83
N LEU A 523 -3.58 17.30 28.06
CA LEU A 523 -2.81 17.17 29.27
C LEU A 523 -3.15 15.83 29.95
N LEU A 524 -2.13 15.17 30.48
CA LEU A 524 -2.24 14.03 31.38
C LEU A 524 -1.53 14.38 32.68
N ASP A 525 -2.25 14.41 33.81
CA ASP A 525 -1.77 14.87 35.12
C ASP A 525 -1.02 16.21 35.03
N GLY A 526 -1.60 17.17 34.31
CA GLY A 526 -1.05 18.51 34.10
C GLY A 526 0.10 18.61 33.09
N HIS A 527 0.60 17.49 32.55
CA HIS A 527 1.67 17.46 31.57
C HIS A 527 1.13 17.33 30.15
N ASP A 528 1.64 18.12 29.21
CA ASP A 528 1.27 18.01 27.79
C ASP A 528 1.73 16.65 27.23
N ILE A 529 0.80 15.91 26.59
CA ILE A 529 1.11 14.61 25.99
C ILE A 529 2.20 14.69 24.91
N LYS A 530 2.44 15.88 24.35
CA LYS A 530 3.55 16.12 23.41
C LYS A 530 4.93 15.97 24.06
N ALA A 531 5.05 16.30 25.35
CA ALA A 531 6.29 16.21 26.12
C ALA A 531 6.53 14.82 26.72
N LEU A 532 5.50 13.98 26.81
CA LEU A 532 5.58 12.63 27.36
C LEU A 532 6.21 11.66 26.36
N ASN A 533 6.91 10.64 26.87
CA ASN A 533 7.38 9.54 26.05
C ASN A 533 6.19 8.75 25.48
N ILE A 534 6.21 8.49 24.17
CA ILE A 534 5.04 7.95 23.47
C ILE A 534 4.82 6.45 23.70
N GLN A 535 5.90 5.68 23.85
CA GLN A 535 5.81 4.25 24.16
C GLN A 535 5.21 4.08 25.55
N TRP A 536 5.71 4.85 26.51
CA TRP A 536 5.18 4.89 27.87
C TRP A 536 3.71 5.34 27.89
N LEU A 537 3.38 6.45 27.23
CA LEU A 537 2.00 6.98 27.15
C LEU A 537 1.01 5.92 26.64
N ARG A 538 1.39 5.15 25.61
CA ARG A 538 0.54 4.09 25.05
C ARG A 538 0.56 2.81 25.87
N SER A 539 1.60 2.56 26.68
CA SER A 539 1.69 1.39 27.56
C SER A 539 0.70 1.46 28.72
N ILE A 540 0.40 2.66 29.22
CA ILE A 540 -0.54 2.89 30.33
C ILE A 540 -2.02 2.92 29.90
N MET A 541 -2.28 2.94 28.59
CA MET A 541 -3.62 2.99 27.99
C MET A 541 -4.05 1.61 27.47
N GLY A 542 -5.31 1.25 27.70
CA GLY A 542 -5.97 0.11 27.05
C GLY A 542 -7.03 0.60 26.08
N LEU A 543 -7.01 0.15 24.83
CA LEU A 543 -7.99 0.51 23.81
C LEU A 543 -8.89 -0.69 23.47
N VAL A 544 -10.20 -0.47 23.44
CA VAL A 544 -11.19 -1.40 22.90
C VAL A 544 -11.99 -0.68 21.82
N GLN A 545 -11.82 -1.12 20.57
CA GLN A 545 -12.46 -0.53 19.39
C GLN A 545 -13.83 -1.17 19.11
N GLN A 546 -14.62 -0.52 18.26
CA GLN A 546 -15.92 -1.01 17.80
C GLN A 546 -15.81 -2.37 17.09
N GLU A 547 -14.87 -2.46 16.15
CA GLU A 547 -14.55 -3.70 15.44
C GLU A 547 -13.18 -4.23 15.89
N PRO A 548 -13.13 -5.26 16.75
CA PRO A 548 -11.90 -5.76 17.31
C PRO A 548 -11.12 -6.56 16.25
N VAL A 549 -9.95 -6.06 15.86
CA VAL A 549 -9.03 -6.80 14.99
C VAL A 549 -8.23 -7.80 15.81
N LEU A 550 -8.34 -9.07 15.48
CA LEU A 550 -7.48 -10.15 15.96
C LEU A 550 -6.49 -10.54 14.87
N PHE A 551 -5.23 -10.72 15.24
CA PHE A 551 -4.21 -11.20 14.33
C PHE A 551 -4.40 -12.70 14.08
N ASN A 552 -3.86 -13.18 12.95
CA ASN A 552 -3.80 -14.60 12.62
C ASN A 552 -2.78 -15.34 13.50
N LEU A 553 -3.06 -15.40 14.79
CA LEU A 553 -2.30 -16.04 15.86
C LEU A 553 -3.28 -16.84 16.74
N SER A 554 -2.77 -17.53 17.76
CA SER A 554 -3.62 -18.18 18.76
C SER A 554 -4.40 -17.14 19.59
N ILE A 555 -5.45 -17.58 20.32
CA ILE A 555 -6.14 -16.73 21.30
C ILE A 555 -5.15 -16.25 22.36
N ARG A 556 -4.26 -17.15 22.82
CA ARG A 556 -3.17 -16.86 23.77
C ARG A 556 -2.33 -15.67 23.28
N ASP A 557 -1.78 -15.78 22.08
CA ASP A 557 -0.88 -14.77 21.53
C ASP A 557 -1.59 -13.44 21.25
N ASN A 558 -2.88 -13.49 20.86
CA ASN A 558 -3.68 -12.27 20.73
C ASN A 558 -3.88 -11.54 22.06
N ILE A 559 -4.06 -12.27 23.17
CA ILE A 559 -4.14 -11.66 24.51
C ILE A 559 -2.76 -11.14 24.90
N VAL A 560 -1.71 -11.94 24.71
CA VAL A 560 -0.32 -11.60 25.08
C VAL A 560 0.17 -10.36 24.35
N TYR A 561 -0.26 -10.15 23.10
CA TYR A 561 0.02 -8.94 22.32
C TYR A 561 -0.38 -7.63 23.02
N GLY A 562 -1.21 -7.73 24.06
CA GLY A 562 -1.57 -6.65 24.95
C GLY A 562 -0.41 -6.09 25.77
N ASP A 563 0.61 -6.86 26.16
CA ASP A 563 1.76 -6.33 26.92
C ASP A 563 3.08 -6.93 26.41
N ASN A 564 3.87 -6.10 25.72
CA ASN A 564 5.15 -6.52 25.14
C ASN A 564 6.35 -6.10 26.00
N SER A 565 6.11 -5.51 27.19
CA SER A 565 7.18 -4.99 28.06
C SER A 565 7.75 -6.05 29.00
N ARG A 566 7.00 -7.13 29.25
CA ARG A 566 7.36 -8.23 30.14
C ARG A 566 6.89 -9.56 29.58
N GLU A 567 7.47 -10.65 30.07
CA GLU A 567 6.92 -11.98 29.82
C GLU A 567 5.61 -12.16 30.61
N ILE A 568 4.55 -12.52 29.90
CA ILE A 568 3.21 -12.71 30.47
C ILE A 568 3.05 -14.18 30.84
N THR A 569 2.74 -14.43 32.12
CA THR A 569 2.50 -15.78 32.61
C THR A 569 1.12 -16.29 32.20
N GLN A 570 0.92 -17.62 32.16
CA GLN A 570 -0.39 -18.19 31.88
C GLN A 570 -1.46 -17.72 32.89
N SER A 571 -1.08 -17.51 34.16
CA SER A 571 -1.97 -16.99 35.20
C SER A 571 -2.47 -15.58 34.89
N ASP A 572 -1.62 -14.71 34.34
CA ASP A 572 -2.02 -13.36 33.90
C ASP A 572 -3.06 -13.42 32.78
N ILE A 573 -2.85 -14.32 31.80
CA ILE A 573 -3.75 -14.53 30.66
C ILE A 573 -5.12 -15.02 31.14
N GLU A 574 -5.15 -16.00 32.05
CA GLU A 574 -6.38 -16.51 32.63
C GLU A 574 -7.11 -15.46 33.46
N THR A 575 -6.37 -14.68 34.25
CA THR A 575 -6.93 -13.57 35.04
C THR A 575 -7.57 -12.52 34.13
N ALA A 576 -6.91 -12.14 33.04
CA ALA A 576 -7.46 -11.20 32.05
C ALA A 576 -8.68 -11.79 31.34
N ALA A 577 -8.64 -13.07 30.95
CA ALA A 577 -9.74 -13.77 30.30
C ALA A 577 -10.96 -13.95 31.21
N ARG A 578 -10.76 -14.18 32.51
CA ARG A 578 -11.85 -14.24 33.50
C ARG A 578 -12.49 -12.88 33.72
N LYS A 579 -11.68 -11.81 33.83
CA LYS A 579 -12.19 -10.42 33.90
C LYS A 579 -12.99 -10.04 32.66
N ALA A 580 -12.58 -10.52 31.49
CA ALA A 580 -13.29 -10.33 30.23
C ALA A 580 -14.48 -11.31 30.00
N ASN A 581 -14.81 -12.17 30.98
CA ASN A 581 -15.86 -13.19 30.90
C ASN A 581 -15.72 -14.11 29.66
N ILE A 582 -14.50 -14.51 29.24
CA ILE A 582 -14.26 -15.36 28.07
C ILE A 582 -13.55 -16.68 28.40
N HIS A 583 -12.99 -16.82 29.60
CA HIS A 583 -12.23 -18.00 30.03
C HIS A 583 -12.96 -19.34 29.83
N GLU A 584 -14.20 -19.45 30.31
CA GLU A 584 -15.01 -20.68 30.18
C GLU A 584 -15.22 -21.10 28.72
N LEU A 585 -15.45 -20.12 27.83
CA LEU A 585 -15.59 -20.39 26.41
C LEU A 585 -14.27 -20.89 25.82
N ILE A 586 -13.15 -20.25 26.18
CA ILE A 586 -11.84 -20.64 25.65
C ILE A 586 -11.53 -22.08 26.05
N ILE A 587 -11.76 -22.46 27.31
CA ILE A 587 -11.54 -23.84 27.78
C ILE A 587 -12.46 -24.84 27.07
N SER A 588 -13.67 -24.45 26.71
CA SER A 588 -14.60 -25.31 25.96
C SER A 588 -14.17 -25.58 24.51
N LEU A 589 -13.23 -24.79 23.96
CA LEU A 589 -12.72 -25.00 22.60
C LEU A 589 -11.77 -26.21 22.57
N PRO A 590 -11.75 -27.01 21.48
CA PRO A 590 -10.91 -28.20 21.38
C PRO A 590 -9.42 -27.98 21.62
N GLN A 591 -8.91 -26.79 21.29
CA GLN A 591 -7.51 -26.39 21.47
C GLN A 591 -7.32 -25.34 22.56
N GLY A 592 -8.36 -25.03 23.35
CA GLY A 592 -8.25 -24.07 24.44
C GLY A 592 -7.74 -22.71 23.96
N TYR A 593 -6.72 -22.21 24.67
CA TYR A 593 -6.01 -20.96 24.35
C TYR A 593 -5.18 -21.02 23.06
N GLU A 594 -4.83 -22.21 22.57
CA GLU A 594 -4.05 -22.41 21.35
C GLU A 594 -4.92 -22.36 20.08
N THR A 595 -6.24 -22.19 20.22
CA THR A 595 -7.16 -22.05 19.09
C THR A 595 -6.78 -20.86 18.20
N SER A 596 -6.67 -21.09 16.89
CA SER A 596 -6.30 -20.04 15.91
C SER A 596 -7.45 -19.07 15.60
N CYS A 597 -7.17 -17.77 15.61
CA CYS A 597 -8.15 -16.71 15.31
C CYS A 597 -8.17 -16.26 13.83
N GLY A 598 -7.39 -16.88 12.94
CA GLY A 598 -7.24 -16.46 11.55
C GLY A 598 -8.40 -16.81 10.62
N ALA A 599 -8.35 -16.26 9.39
CA ALA A 599 -9.34 -16.46 8.33
C ALA A 599 -9.62 -17.94 7.95
N LYS A 600 -8.75 -18.87 8.36
CA LYS A 600 -8.89 -20.32 8.11
C LYS A 600 -9.18 -21.15 9.37
N GLY A 601 -9.24 -20.57 10.57
CA GLY A 601 -9.09 -21.33 11.82
C GLY A 601 -10.11 -21.12 12.95
N GLY A 602 -10.86 -20.01 13.00
CA GLY A 602 -11.79 -19.79 14.10
C GLY A 602 -12.90 -18.81 13.77
N GLN A 603 -14.11 -19.32 13.52
CA GLN A 603 -15.31 -18.49 13.41
C GLN A 603 -15.74 -18.03 14.81
N LEU A 604 -15.01 -17.07 15.37
CA LEU A 604 -15.42 -16.38 16.59
C LEU A 604 -16.51 -15.37 16.26
N SER A 605 -17.58 -15.34 17.05
CA SER A 605 -18.62 -14.32 16.93
C SER A 605 -18.07 -12.93 17.26
N GLY A 606 -18.74 -11.87 16.81
CA GLY A 606 -18.34 -10.49 17.12
C GLY A 606 -18.15 -10.26 18.63
N GLY A 607 -19.06 -10.77 19.46
CA GLY A 607 -18.99 -10.66 20.92
C GLY A 607 -17.85 -11.46 21.56
N GLN A 608 -17.43 -12.56 20.93
CA GLN A 608 -16.27 -13.32 21.38
C GLN A 608 -14.97 -12.57 21.04
N LYS A 609 -14.85 -12.06 19.81
CA LYS A 609 -13.72 -11.22 19.41
C LYS A 609 -13.58 -9.99 20.30
N GLN A 610 -14.70 -9.38 20.68
CA GLN A 610 -14.71 -8.21 21.55
C GLN A 610 -14.19 -8.53 22.95
N ARG A 611 -14.61 -9.65 23.54
CA ARG A 611 -14.09 -10.09 24.85
C ARG A 611 -12.60 -10.45 24.81
N ILE A 612 -12.11 -11.00 23.71
CA ILE A 612 -10.65 -11.22 23.53
C ILE A 612 -9.91 -9.88 23.45
N ALA A 613 -10.46 -8.88 22.76
CA ALA A 613 -9.89 -7.53 22.75
C ALA A 613 -9.91 -6.86 24.13
N ILE A 614 -10.96 -7.07 24.94
CA ILE A 614 -11.01 -6.63 26.34
C ILE A 614 -9.93 -7.33 27.17
N ALA A 615 -9.76 -8.65 27.04
CA ALA A 615 -8.69 -9.38 27.73
C ALA A 615 -7.31 -8.86 27.32
N ARG A 616 -7.08 -8.60 26.02
CA ARG A 616 -5.86 -7.97 25.48
C ARG A 616 -5.61 -6.58 26.08
N ALA A 617 -6.66 -5.77 26.25
CA ALA A 617 -6.52 -4.46 26.91
C ALA A 617 -6.23 -4.59 28.41
N LEU A 618 -6.76 -5.62 29.09
CA LEU A 618 -6.62 -5.80 30.54
C LEU A 618 -5.30 -6.46 30.97
N VAL A 619 -4.65 -7.24 30.12
CA VAL A 619 -3.42 -7.98 30.49
C VAL A 619 -2.28 -7.03 30.90
N ARG A 620 -2.20 -5.86 30.28
CA ARG A 620 -1.25 -4.79 30.64
C ARG A 620 -1.62 -4.00 31.90
N SER A 621 -2.76 -4.31 32.53
CA SER A 621 -3.32 -3.58 33.69
C SER A 621 -3.30 -2.05 33.52
N PRO A 622 -3.96 -1.50 32.47
CA PRO A 622 -3.86 -0.09 32.13
C PRO A 622 -4.50 0.78 33.22
N LYS A 623 -3.98 1.99 33.39
CA LYS A 623 -4.54 3.02 34.28
C LYS A 623 -5.67 3.80 33.60
N ILE A 624 -5.57 3.93 32.27
CA ILE A 624 -6.56 4.60 31.42
C ILE A 624 -7.19 3.58 30.48
N LEU A 625 -8.51 3.47 30.49
CA LEU A 625 -9.26 2.59 29.60
C LEU A 625 -10.08 3.41 28.59
N LEU A 626 -9.84 3.18 27.30
CA LEU A 626 -10.48 3.87 26.18
C LEU A 626 -11.42 2.91 25.48
N LEU A 627 -12.71 3.24 25.48
CA LEU A 627 -13.78 2.41 24.90
C LEU A 627 -14.44 3.18 23.76
N ASP A 628 -14.19 2.74 22.51
CA ASP A 628 -14.77 3.36 21.32
C ASP A 628 -15.90 2.46 20.79
N GLU A 629 -17.15 2.79 21.14
CA GLU A 629 -18.36 2.07 20.70
C GLU A 629 -18.32 0.54 20.90
N ALA A 630 -17.76 0.08 22.03
CA ALA A 630 -17.43 -1.32 22.24
C ALA A 630 -18.60 -2.33 22.21
N THR A 631 -19.86 -1.89 22.12
CA THR A 631 -21.05 -2.74 22.09
C THR A 631 -21.98 -2.55 20.88
N SER A 632 -21.67 -1.61 19.96
CA SER A 632 -22.64 -1.21 18.92
C SER A 632 -22.93 -2.29 17.88
N ALA A 633 -21.96 -3.16 17.59
CA ALA A 633 -22.06 -4.22 16.58
C ALA A 633 -22.55 -5.60 17.11
N LEU A 634 -23.10 -5.66 18.33
CA LEU A 634 -23.44 -6.91 19.01
C LEU A 634 -24.95 -7.18 19.08
N ASP A 635 -25.31 -8.48 19.09
CA ASP A 635 -26.65 -8.94 19.42
C ASP A 635 -26.94 -8.78 20.92
N ASN A 636 -28.22 -8.66 21.28
CA ASN A 636 -28.65 -8.33 22.65
C ASN A 636 -28.14 -9.33 23.72
N LYS A 637 -27.94 -10.62 23.39
CA LYS A 637 -27.42 -11.61 24.34
C LYS A 637 -25.92 -11.41 24.55
N SER A 638 -25.14 -11.30 23.47
CA SER A 638 -23.70 -11.04 23.57
C SER A 638 -23.38 -9.68 24.19
N GLU A 639 -24.20 -8.67 23.92
CA GLU A 639 -24.05 -7.31 24.45
C GLU A 639 -24.06 -7.29 25.98
N LYS A 640 -25.03 -7.94 26.63
CA LYS A 640 -25.09 -7.96 28.11
C LYS A 640 -23.85 -8.56 28.74
N VAL A 641 -23.32 -9.63 28.13
CA VAL A 641 -22.12 -10.33 28.62
C VAL A 641 -20.86 -9.46 28.43
N VAL A 642 -20.77 -8.77 27.30
CA VAL A 642 -19.66 -7.86 27.00
C VAL A 642 -19.74 -6.60 27.87
N GLN A 643 -20.92 -6.05 28.11
CA GLN A 643 -21.12 -4.91 29.00
C GLN A 643 -20.70 -5.25 30.43
N ALA A 644 -21.08 -6.41 30.96
CA ALA A 644 -20.64 -6.88 32.27
C ALA A 644 -19.11 -7.03 32.36
N ALA A 645 -18.44 -7.40 31.26
CA ALA A 645 -16.98 -7.43 31.20
C ALA A 645 -16.37 -6.01 31.19
N LEU A 646 -16.98 -5.07 30.46
CA LEU A 646 -16.56 -3.67 30.43
C LEU A 646 -16.74 -2.98 31.79
N ASP A 647 -17.85 -3.22 32.49
CA ASP A 647 -18.10 -2.63 33.81
C ASP A 647 -17.07 -3.14 34.84
N LYS A 648 -16.73 -4.42 34.82
CA LYS A 648 -15.61 -4.98 35.61
C LYS A 648 -14.26 -4.38 35.22
N ALA A 649 -14.04 -4.13 33.93
CA ALA A 649 -12.81 -3.54 33.42
C ALA A 649 -12.62 -2.08 33.84
N ARG A 650 -13.70 -1.31 33.98
CA ARG A 650 -13.68 0.12 34.36
C ARG A 650 -13.29 0.34 35.83
N SER A 651 -13.58 -0.61 36.72
CA SER A 651 -13.34 -0.46 38.16
C SER A 651 -11.87 -0.13 38.49
N GLY A 652 -11.65 0.99 39.18
CA GLY A 652 -10.34 1.47 39.61
C GLY A 652 -9.46 2.05 38.50
N ARG A 653 -10.05 2.49 37.38
CA ARG A 653 -9.34 3.05 36.22
C ARG A 653 -10.05 4.30 35.69
N THR A 654 -9.27 5.28 35.24
CA THR A 654 -9.83 6.39 34.47
C THR A 654 -10.38 5.84 33.15
N SER A 655 -11.68 5.98 32.92
CA SER A 655 -12.33 5.39 31.76
C SER A 655 -12.96 6.48 30.88
N MET A 656 -12.59 6.50 29.60
CA MET A 656 -13.24 7.33 28.59
C MET A 656 -14.02 6.44 27.64
N SER A 657 -15.34 6.62 27.61
CA SER A 657 -16.24 5.78 26.81
C SER A 657 -17.00 6.60 25.79
N ILE A 658 -16.93 6.23 24.53
CA ILE A 658 -17.79 6.75 23.47
C ILE A 658 -18.96 5.80 23.34
N ALA A 659 -20.18 6.31 23.42
CA ALA A 659 -21.36 5.49 23.34
C ALA A 659 -22.34 5.96 22.27
N HIS A 660 -22.80 4.99 21.48
CA HIS A 660 -23.96 5.11 20.62
C HIS A 660 -25.24 4.59 21.30
N ARG A 661 -25.09 3.72 22.32
CA ARG A 661 -26.18 3.20 23.14
C ARG A 661 -26.16 3.90 24.49
N LEU A 662 -27.15 4.73 24.79
CA LEU A 662 -27.16 5.56 25.99
C LEU A 662 -27.32 4.71 27.26
N SER A 663 -27.83 3.47 27.16
CA SER A 663 -27.89 2.53 28.27
C SER A 663 -26.52 2.19 28.87
N THR A 664 -25.44 2.22 28.09
CA THR A 664 -24.09 1.82 28.54
C THR A 664 -23.34 2.93 29.30
N ILE A 665 -23.92 4.14 29.31
CA ILE A 665 -23.32 5.35 29.90
C ILE A 665 -24.15 5.96 31.03
N GLN A 666 -25.35 5.44 31.32
CA GLN A 666 -26.17 5.92 32.43
C GLN A 666 -25.43 5.91 33.76
N ASN A 667 -24.57 4.91 33.95
CA ASN A 667 -23.75 4.74 35.16
C ASN A 667 -22.41 5.49 35.09
N SER A 668 -22.23 6.42 34.16
CA SER A 668 -21.00 7.22 34.08
C SER A 668 -21.05 8.36 35.09
N GLU A 669 -19.96 8.60 35.78
CA GLU A 669 -19.85 9.72 36.73
C GLU A 669 -19.98 11.08 36.04
N LYS A 670 -19.51 11.17 34.79
CA LYS A 670 -19.64 12.37 33.97
C LYS A 670 -20.02 12.01 32.55
N ILE A 671 -20.99 12.72 32.00
CA ILE A 671 -21.41 12.62 30.60
C ILE A 671 -21.12 13.96 29.93
N ALA A 672 -20.50 13.93 28.75
CA ALA A 672 -20.10 15.08 27.96
C ALA A 672 -20.76 14.99 26.57
N VAL A 673 -21.65 15.94 26.28
CA VAL A 673 -22.35 16.02 24.99
C VAL A 673 -21.53 16.86 24.02
N VAL A 674 -21.07 16.23 22.96
CA VAL A 674 -20.26 16.83 21.90
C VAL A 674 -21.10 17.02 20.65
N ASP A 675 -21.26 18.27 20.24
CA ASP A 675 -21.93 18.65 19.00
C ASP A 675 -21.06 19.61 18.17
N ARG A 676 -20.99 19.35 16.86
CA ARG A 676 -20.19 20.12 15.88
C ARG A 676 -18.78 20.47 16.37
N GLY A 677 -18.12 19.55 17.07
CA GLY A 677 -16.76 19.71 17.58
C GLY A 677 -16.60 20.52 18.86
N LYS A 678 -17.69 20.83 19.56
CA LYS A 678 -17.70 21.58 20.82
C LYS A 678 -18.39 20.79 21.93
N LEU A 679 -17.92 20.97 23.16
CA LEU A 679 -18.66 20.53 24.35
C LEU A 679 -19.86 21.45 24.54
N LYS A 680 -21.07 20.90 24.63
CA LYS A 680 -22.32 21.64 24.78
C LYS A 680 -22.93 21.51 26.17
N GLU A 681 -22.94 20.29 26.68
CA GLU A 681 -23.51 19.96 27.99
C GLU A 681 -22.53 19.02 28.70
N GLU A 682 -22.42 19.17 30.02
CA GLU A 682 -21.70 18.25 30.88
C GLU A 682 -22.42 18.10 32.22
N GLY A 683 -22.43 16.89 32.77
CA GLY A 683 -23.08 16.60 34.06
C GLY A 683 -23.27 15.12 34.28
N THR A 684 -23.95 14.76 35.36
CA THR A 684 -24.42 13.39 35.61
C THR A 684 -25.65 13.06 34.76
N HIS A 685 -26.03 11.78 34.71
CA HIS A 685 -27.23 11.34 33.99
C HIS A 685 -28.49 12.12 34.40
N ASP A 686 -28.68 12.29 35.71
CA ASP A 686 -29.88 12.93 36.26
C ASP A 686 -29.88 14.44 36.05
N GLU A 687 -28.71 15.10 36.17
CA GLU A 687 -28.54 16.54 35.88
C GLU A 687 -28.86 16.85 34.42
N LEU A 688 -28.32 16.06 33.49
CA LEU A 688 -28.53 16.27 32.05
C LEU A 688 -29.97 15.96 31.62
N LEU A 689 -30.67 15.05 32.30
CA LEU A 689 -32.09 14.82 32.08
C LEU A 689 -32.95 16.00 32.56
N GLN A 690 -32.60 16.63 33.67
CA GLN A 690 -33.33 17.81 34.20
C GLN A 690 -33.14 19.05 33.32
N LEU A 691 -31.98 19.18 32.66
CA LEU A 691 -31.68 20.28 31.75
C LEU A 691 -32.57 20.29 30.49
N ASN A 692 -33.27 19.20 30.16
CA ASN A 692 -34.11 19.06 28.95
C ASN A 692 -33.40 19.51 27.66
N GLY A 693 -32.08 19.30 27.60
CA GLY A 693 -31.23 19.67 26.47
C GLY A 693 -31.06 18.55 25.45
N ILE A 694 -29.94 18.61 24.72
CA ILE A 694 -29.55 17.65 23.68
C ILE A 694 -29.48 16.24 24.26
N TYR A 695 -28.92 16.06 25.47
CA TYR A 695 -28.86 14.74 26.10
C TYR A 695 -30.26 14.16 26.39
N ALA A 696 -31.16 14.97 26.94
CA ALA A 696 -32.52 14.55 27.26
C ALA A 696 -33.29 14.16 25.99
N ASN A 697 -33.13 14.93 24.91
CA ASN A 697 -33.70 14.61 23.59
C ASN A 697 -33.17 13.28 23.05
N LEU A 698 -31.86 13.05 23.09
CA LEU A 698 -31.25 11.77 22.70
C LEU A 698 -31.79 10.61 23.55
N MET A 699 -31.94 10.81 24.86
CA MET A 699 -32.50 9.81 25.78
C MET A 699 -33.98 9.52 25.52
N LEU A 700 -34.78 10.53 25.19
CA LEU A 700 -36.20 10.38 24.86
C LEU A 700 -36.37 9.65 23.54
N ALA A 701 -35.58 10.02 22.52
CA ALA A 701 -35.55 9.33 21.24
C ALA A 701 -35.26 7.83 21.44
N GLN A 702 -34.27 7.48 22.27
CA GLN A 702 -33.90 6.08 22.51
C GLN A 702 -34.81 5.35 23.52
N LYS A 703 -35.45 6.03 24.48
CA LYS A 703 -36.44 5.43 25.39
C LYS A 703 -37.76 5.11 24.68
N ARG A 704 -38.18 5.92 23.70
CA ARG A 704 -39.30 5.59 22.81
C ARG A 704 -39.03 4.27 22.08
N THR A 705 -37.78 4.03 21.69
CA THR A 705 -37.30 2.75 21.13
C THR A 705 -37.38 1.58 22.11
N SER A 706 -36.96 1.77 23.37
CA SER A 706 -36.79 0.65 24.31
C SER A 706 -38.07 0.24 25.07
N LYS A 707 -39.00 1.17 25.35
CA LYS A 707 -40.24 0.88 26.11
C LYS A 707 -41.26 0.08 25.29
N HIS A 708 -41.18 0.18 23.97
CA HIS A 708 -42.10 -0.51 23.08
C HIS A 708 -41.67 -1.99 22.87
N LEU A 709 -40.37 -2.28 22.86
CA LEU A 709 -39.80 -3.64 22.83
C LEU A 709 -40.21 -4.54 24.02
N LYS A 710 -40.63 -3.96 25.16
CA LYS A 710 -41.12 -4.71 26.33
C LYS A 710 -42.63 -4.97 26.36
N LEU A 711 -43.40 -4.36 25.45
CA LEU A 711 -44.85 -4.55 25.33
C LEU A 711 -45.23 -5.52 24.18
N VAL A 712 -44.23 -5.96 23.40
CA VAL A 712 -44.38 -6.91 22.27
C VAL A 712 -43.82 -8.31 22.63
N HIS A 713 -43.27 -8.47 23.84
CA HIS A 713 -43.10 -9.77 24.52
C HIS A 713 -44.13 -9.88 25.62
#